data_AF-A0A945HBK2-F1
#
_entry.id   AF-A0A945HBK2-F1
#
_cell.length_a   1.000
_cell.length_b   1.000
_cell.length_c   1.000
_cell.angle_alpha   90.00
_cell.angle_beta   90.00
_cell.angle_gamma   90.00
#
_symmetry.space_group_name_H-M   'P 1'
#
loop_
_entity.id
_entity.type
_entity.pdbx_description
1 polymer ?
#
loop_
_entity_poly.entity_id
_entity_poly.type
_entity_poly.pdbx_seq_one_letter_code
_entity_poly.pdbx_strand_id
1 'polypeptide(L)'
;HILGRLKCKWLHLLPINPTPTTPDARMGRYGSPYAALDVTAIDPVLVEFDRRTTGIQQFVELADETHRLGGYLMLDLVINHTGWGSALHESHPEWFRRLADGVFESPGAWGTIWEDLVELDPGPVELWKELAAGFLTWCRRGVDGFRCDAGYKVPLPVWRYITAKVRLEFPDTVFLLEGLGGGWGDTESRLAEGGMQWAYSELFQEFSGSQVAGYLDHALNQSNRIGPLVHYSETHDNDRLAKRGREWSLLRNRLSALASVNGAYGFTSGVEWLAEQKINVHGCAGLNWGANENIVAELAELNELLATHPCFRDGTKLTRLSPDDSLVFALLRESKNGDELLILANLDPEIENEIKLPLSLDWAEAVDQLNKALKGESISLSQRERAGERESTSASTRFRLAKAGVQCLQHTEPKPTELPTPAGLLQTINSGVHSDAYPKVIRWAVSNANRVTMVPTGHDLLIEHETPFRAALNDTDPDCDSINRQSQRVSDRHFVLIDGHCRNETYNMELTFFGDKVSRLSSVIEFLPCEPNVFPGYSDSVLANCRQLPMLLLTNGCGAMSRMSAWLGEVQSKYDCVLAANLHSRLPVDRQVMAKRLRVWVNANSFLSELGRTRLISFGAGERAWWLYEVPAGESRSVRLKITAEMLHGENSIRFCFEANSAKQSEEIEITVRLDVEDRSFHGETKLDAETEKHFRDATSPLDEGVGFAFSPSRDRRLVARATCGRFFAEEEWCRDIPHSVEATRGQEASGDAFSPGWFQLPVELGQATGLTISINEPDAQLLNQEENSVEGDDAENEEVWGTGWQRLGQALNSAMNAFVVRRGEAKSIIAGYPWFLDWGRDSLIAVRGLIAAGRLDEARAVVGLFASHEKDGTIPNAIFGDNDSNRETSDAPLWLALAIEELAAKLGKDFYAQKVCEGSRTFLSVVKSIGESYSVGTPNGILMDAETGLVFSPVHFTWMDTNHPAGTQREGYPVEIQALWIRLLSQLAKLEPSGGWLSRLAKAEQSFVDLFWCDERGWLADCLLAKPGQSAAEATIDANLRCNILIAVSLGVVSDKIARANVDAAARHLVIPGAVRSLASLPALTPHEVRHDGQLLNDPANPYWGRYEGDEDTRRKPAYHNGTAWTWFLPQFCEALVRAWLNDPDAVEAAKGYLGSVAGLMNDGCLGQVPELLDGDTPHRQRGCDAQAWGVSEALRVWHLLDELN
;
A
#
# COMPACT_ATOMS: atom_id res chain seq x y z
N HIS A 1 -3.77 0.35 -38.44
CA HIS A 1 -2.96 0.15 -39.68
C HIS A 1 -1.52 -0.21 -39.36
N ILE A 2 -0.79 0.63 -38.62
CA ILE A 2 0.65 0.48 -38.33
C ILE A 2 0.98 -0.80 -37.55
N LEU A 3 0.52 -0.92 -36.30
CA LEU A 3 0.84 -2.09 -35.46
C LEU A 3 0.13 -3.38 -35.92
N GLY A 4 -1.10 -3.26 -36.43
CA GLY A 4 -1.91 -4.42 -36.84
C GLY A 4 -1.59 -4.97 -38.24
N ARG A 5 -1.64 -4.12 -39.28
CA ARG A 5 -1.48 -4.55 -40.68
C ARG A 5 -0.03 -4.57 -41.12
N LEU A 6 0.73 -3.50 -40.83
CA LEU A 6 2.16 -3.44 -41.15
C LEU A 6 3.01 -4.22 -40.14
N LYS A 7 2.47 -4.53 -38.96
CA LYS A 7 3.16 -5.29 -37.90
C LYS A 7 4.43 -4.62 -37.39
N CYS A 8 4.51 -3.29 -37.49
CA CYS A 8 5.56 -2.51 -36.85
C CYS A 8 5.49 -2.70 -35.34
N LYS A 9 6.65 -2.65 -34.66
CA LYS A 9 6.72 -2.73 -33.20
C LYS A 9 6.92 -1.39 -32.52
N TRP A 10 7.53 -0.42 -33.20
CA TRP A 10 7.74 0.92 -32.69
C TRP A 10 6.92 1.91 -33.52
N LEU A 11 6.18 2.77 -32.84
CA LEU A 11 5.61 3.99 -33.41
C LEU A 11 6.56 5.13 -33.05
N HIS A 12 7.26 5.67 -34.04
CA HIS A 12 8.17 6.81 -33.86
C HIS A 12 7.46 8.10 -34.30
N LEU A 13 7.21 8.99 -33.35
CA LEU A 13 6.63 10.31 -33.59
C LEU A 13 7.75 11.34 -33.77
N LEU A 14 7.65 12.14 -34.85
CA LEU A 14 8.39 13.40 -34.98
C LEU A 14 7.99 14.37 -33.84
N PRO A 15 8.72 15.47 -33.61
CA PRO A 15 8.42 16.36 -32.50
C PRO A 15 6.98 16.87 -32.58
N ILE A 16 6.29 16.81 -31.46
CA ILE A 16 4.87 17.17 -31.33
C ILE A 16 4.66 18.47 -30.52
N ASN A 17 5.77 19.12 -30.15
CA ASN A 17 5.77 20.29 -29.29
C ASN A 17 5.28 21.54 -30.06
N PRO A 18 4.69 22.53 -29.37
CA PRO A 18 4.29 23.78 -30.00
C PRO A 18 5.47 24.49 -30.69
N THR A 19 5.21 25.12 -31.83
CA THR A 19 6.23 25.80 -32.65
C THR A 19 6.00 27.32 -32.73
N PRO A 20 7.04 28.14 -33.02
CA PRO A 20 6.90 29.57 -33.22
C PRO A 20 5.89 29.92 -34.32
N THR A 21 4.94 30.80 -34.00
CA THR A 21 3.99 31.35 -34.97
C THR A 21 4.34 32.77 -35.42
N THR A 22 5.30 33.41 -34.76
CA THR A 22 5.80 34.74 -35.09
C THR A 22 6.55 34.72 -36.44
N PRO A 23 6.17 35.53 -37.44
CA PRO A 23 6.74 35.48 -38.79
C PRO A 23 8.27 35.60 -38.87
N ASP A 24 8.88 36.45 -38.04
CA ASP A 24 10.33 36.70 -38.03
C ASP A 24 11.11 35.66 -37.19
N ALA A 25 10.41 34.73 -36.54
CA ALA A 25 10.95 33.72 -35.64
C ALA A 25 10.57 32.29 -36.07
N ARG A 26 10.03 32.11 -37.29
CA ARG A 26 9.63 30.82 -37.83
C ARG A 26 10.10 30.64 -39.27
N MET A 27 10.54 29.44 -39.63
CA MET A 27 10.78 29.09 -41.03
C MET A 27 9.58 28.39 -41.67
N GLY A 28 9.18 28.88 -42.84
CA GLY A 28 8.05 28.37 -43.62
C GLY A 28 6.67 28.72 -43.06
N ARG A 29 5.63 28.10 -43.63
CA ARG A 29 4.24 28.45 -43.33
C ARG A 29 3.80 28.00 -41.94
N TYR A 30 4.30 26.85 -41.50
CA TYR A 30 3.86 26.18 -40.28
C TYR A 30 4.91 26.21 -39.16
N GLY A 31 6.10 26.77 -39.39
CA GLY A 31 7.23 26.65 -38.46
C GLY A 31 7.90 25.28 -38.57
N SER A 32 9.05 25.12 -37.92
CA SER A 32 9.73 23.83 -37.81
C SER A 32 9.26 23.10 -36.54
N PRO A 33 8.88 21.81 -36.60
CA PRO A 33 8.57 21.01 -35.40
C PRO A 33 9.77 20.89 -34.46
N TYR A 34 10.99 21.06 -34.98
CA TYR A 34 12.24 21.04 -34.22
C TYR A 34 12.48 22.35 -33.43
N ALA A 35 11.72 23.42 -33.71
CA ALA A 35 11.76 24.68 -32.97
C ALA A 35 10.80 24.65 -31.77
N ALA A 36 10.98 23.73 -30.81
CA ALA A 36 10.04 23.58 -29.71
C ALA A 36 9.96 24.82 -28.80
N LEU A 37 8.74 25.30 -28.53
CA LEU A 37 8.47 26.37 -27.55
C LEU A 37 8.33 25.84 -26.12
N ASP A 38 7.88 24.60 -25.97
CA ASP A 38 7.76 23.91 -24.68
C ASP A 38 7.98 22.42 -24.91
N VAL A 39 9.05 21.90 -24.31
CA VAL A 39 9.49 20.50 -24.46
C VAL A 39 8.54 19.50 -23.79
N THR A 40 7.55 19.95 -23.02
CA THR A 40 6.57 19.11 -22.31
C THR A 40 5.13 19.31 -22.78
N ALA A 41 4.87 20.27 -23.69
CA ALA A 41 3.54 20.51 -24.23
C ALA A 41 3.29 19.77 -25.55
N ILE A 42 2.03 19.67 -25.93
CA ILE A 42 1.59 19.18 -27.24
C ILE A 42 1.08 20.37 -28.03
N ASP A 43 1.48 20.50 -29.29
CA ASP A 43 0.96 21.52 -30.19
C ASP A 43 -0.57 21.37 -30.31
N PRO A 44 -1.36 22.39 -29.94
CA PRO A 44 -2.82 22.34 -30.04
C PRO A 44 -3.34 22.04 -31.45
N VAL A 45 -2.54 22.29 -32.50
CA VAL A 45 -2.90 21.97 -33.89
C VAL A 45 -2.95 20.45 -34.14
N LEU A 46 -2.23 19.66 -33.35
CA LEU A 46 -2.22 18.20 -33.43
C LEU A 46 -3.36 17.55 -32.62
N VAL A 47 -4.10 18.33 -31.83
CA VAL A 47 -5.12 17.84 -30.90
C VAL A 47 -6.50 17.94 -31.55
N GLU A 48 -7.29 16.86 -31.49
CA GLU A 48 -8.69 16.93 -31.91
C GLU A 48 -9.50 17.65 -30.83
N PHE A 49 -10.26 18.69 -31.20
CA PHE A 49 -11.04 19.42 -30.20
C PHE A 49 -12.20 18.55 -29.67
N ASP A 50 -12.11 18.19 -28.39
CA ASP A 50 -13.16 17.53 -27.63
C ASP A 50 -13.39 18.28 -26.31
N ARG A 51 -14.66 18.42 -25.92
CA ARG A 51 -15.03 19.08 -24.65
C ARG A 51 -14.78 18.21 -23.43
N ARG A 52 -14.44 16.92 -23.61
CA ARG A 52 -14.24 15.95 -22.54
C ARG A 52 -12.77 15.62 -22.30
N THR A 53 -11.91 15.83 -23.29
CA THR A 53 -10.50 15.44 -23.24
C THR A 53 -9.56 16.59 -23.60
N THR A 54 -8.39 16.62 -22.95
CA THR A 54 -7.28 17.52 -23.29
C THR A 54 -6.34 16.85 -24.28
N GLY A 55 -5.45 17.62 -24.93
CA GLY A 55 -4.42 17.07 -25.81
C GLY A 55 -3.50 16.06 -25.10
N ILE A 56 -3.18 16.30 -23.82
CA ILE A 56 -2.39 15.36 -23.01
C ILE A 56 -3.15 14.04 -22.83
N GLN A 57 -4.46 14.10 -22.54
CA GLN A 57 -5.28 12.89 -22.39
C GLN A 57 -5.36 12.10 -23.71
N GLN A 58 -5.49 12.78 -24.85
CA GLN A 58 -5.48 12.12 -26.17
C GLN A 58 -4.12 11.50 -26.50
N PHE A 59 -3.01 12.11 -26.09
CA PHE A 59 -1.70 11.50 -26.23
C PHE A 59 -1.53 10.26 -25.35
N VAL A 60 -2.00 10.31 -24.11
CA VAL A 60 -1.99 9.14 -23.22
C VAL A 60 -2.87 8.02 -23.79
N GLU A 61 -4.01 8.35 -24.40
CA GLU A 61 -4.84 7.37 -25.13
C GLU A 61 -4.08 6.73 -26.30
N LEU A 62 -3.33 7.51 -27.08
CA LEU A 62 -2.46 7.00 -28.16
C LEU A 62 -1.39 6.05 -27.61
N ALA A 63 -0.72 6.41 -26.51
CA ALA A 63 0.29 5.59 -25.88
C ALA A 63 -0.30 4.28 -25.34
N ASP A 64 -1.43 4.37 -24.61
CA ASP A 64 -2.15 3.24 -24.05
C ASP A 64 -2.58 2.24 -25.16
N GLU A 65 -3.15 2.74 -26.26
CA GLU A 65 -3.58 1.90 -27.39
C GLU A 65 -2.38 1.27 -28.11
N THR A 66 -1.25 1.99 -28.19
CA THR A 66 0.01 1.45 -28.73
C THR A 66 0.49 0.26 -27.91
N HIS A 67 0.50 0.38 -26.58
CA HIS A 67 0.88 -0.70 -25.67
C HIS A 67 -0.12 -1.87 -25.69
N ARG A 68 -1.43 -1.58 -25.76
CA ARG A 68 -2.50 -2.59 -25.91
C ARG A 68 -2.32 -3.47 -27.15
N LEU A 69 -1.81 -2.89 -28.22
CA LEU A 69 -1.50 -3.61 -29.46
C LEU A 69 -0.11 -4.28 -29.47
N GLY A 70 0.60 -4.26 -28.33
CA GLY A 70 1.93 -4.85 -28.18
C GLY A 70 3.03 -4.11 -28.94
N GLY A 71 2.84 -2.81 -29.16
CA GLY A 71 3.83 -1.88 -29.70
C GLY A 71 4.44 -0.99 -28.61
N TYR A 72 5.43 -0.20 -29.01
CA TYR A 72 6.15 0.76 -28.18
C TYR A 72 6.13 2.13 -28.83
N LEU A 73 6.20 3.19 -28.02
CA LEU A 73 6.15 4.57 -28.47
C LEU A 73 7.53 5.24 -28.34
N MET A 74 8.04 5.80 -29.44
CA MET A 74 9.26 6.60 -29.46
C MET A 74 8.93 8.05 -29.82
N LEU A 75 9.45 9.00 -29.06
CA LEU A 75 9.26 10.42 -29.30
C LEU A 75 10.59 11.08 -29.70
N ASP A 76 10.57 11.84 -30.77
CA ASP A 76 11.70 12.69 -31.16
C ASP A 76 11.77 13.90 -30.22
N LEU A 77 12.88 14.07 -29.51
CA LEU A 77 13.08 15.18 -28.56
C LEU A 77 14.44 15.83 -28.77
N VAL A 78 14.43 17.15 -28.86
CA VAL A 78 15.60 17.97 -29.18
C VAL A 78 15.95 18.83 -27.98
N ILE A 79 17.22 18.78 -27.57
CA ILE A 79 17.66 19.39 -26.30
C ILE A 79 18.92 20.25 -26.41
N ASN A 80 19.47 20.43 -27.62
CA ASN A 80 20.59 21.36 -27.84
C ASN A 80 20.13 22.78 -28.17
N HIS A 81 18.84 22.98 -28.49
CA HIS A 81 18.28 24.26 -28.87
C HIS A 81 16.75 24.29 -28.62
N THR A 82 16.16 25.48 -28.72
CA THR A 82 14.69 25.67 -28.68
C THR A 82 14.25 26.63 -29.80
N GLY A 83 12.94 26.78 -30.01
CA GLY A 83 12.39 27.87 -30.83
C GLY A 83 12.45 29.22 -30.11
N TRP A 84 12.48 30.31 -30.88
CA TRP A 84 12.43 31.67 -30.31
C TRP A 84 11.15 31.90 -29.49
N GLY A 85 11.33 32.41 -28.26
CA GLY A 85 10.22 32.67 -27.34
C GLY A 85 9.71 31.43 -26.62
N SER A 86 10.54 30.37 -26.54
CA SER A 86 10.24 29.21 -25.71
C SER A 86 10.11 29.57 -24.24
N ALA A 87 9.41 28.72 -23.48
CA ALA A 87 9.26 28.90 -22.03
C ALA A 87 10.62 29.00 -21.33
N LEU A 88 11.61 28.22 -21.77
CA LEU A 88 12.99 28.30 -21.28
C LEU A 88 13.66 29.62 -21.66
N HIS A 89 13.48 30.09 -22.89
CA HIS A 89 14.07 31.35 -23.34
C HIS A 89 13.54 32.57 -22.58
N GLU A 90 12.25 32.58 -22.23
CA GLU A 90 11.66 33.67 -21.46
C GLU A 90 12.01 33.61 -19.96
N SER A 91 12.01 32.42 -19.37
CA SER A 91 12.24 32.24 -17.93
C SER A 91 13.72 32.19 -17.54
N HIS A 92 14.58 31.66 -18.41
CA HIS A 92 16.00 31.42 -18.15
C HIS A 92 16.88 31.82 -19.36
N PRO A 93 16.89 33.10 -19.76
CA PRO A 93 17.69 33.56 -20.91
C PRO A 93 19.20 33.38 -20.73
N GLU A 94 19.68 33.15 -19.51
CA GLU A 94 21.08 32.83 -19.19
C GLU A 94 21.49 31.40 -19.55
N TRP A 95 20.55 30.50 -19.86
CA TRP A 95 20.83 29.15 -20.34
C TRP A 95 21.07 29.07 -21.84
N PHE A 96 21.08 30.20 -22.55
CA PHE A 96 21.26 30.27 -23.99
C PHE A 96 22.60 30.91 -24.35
N ARG A 97 23.21 30.41 -25.42
CA ARG A 97 24.48 30.95 -25.91
C ARG A 97 24.31 32.34 -26.50
N ARG A 98 25.34 33.17 -26.30
CA ARG A 98 25.45 34.50 -26.87
C ARG A 98 26.79 34.69 -27.56
N LEU A 99 26.75 35.41 -28.66
CA LEU A 99 27.93 35.94 -29.33
C LEU A 99 28.57 37.05 -28.49
N ALA A 100 29.80 37.45 -28.87
CA ALA A 100 30.57 38.45 -28.13
C ALA A 100 29.90 39.84 -28.07
N ASP A 101 28.96 40.13 -28.98
CA ASP A 101 28.16 41.35 -29.00
C ASP A 101 26.84 41.25 -28.20
N GLY A 102 26.59 40.11 -27.56
CA GLY A 102 25.43 39.84 -26.72
C GLY A 102 24.21 39.29 -27.47
N VAL A 103 24.27 39.13 -28.79
CA VAL A 103 23.20 38.53 -29.60
C VAL A 103 23.14 37.03 -29.32
N PHE A 104 21.93 36.46 -29.23
CA PHE A 104 21.78 35.02 -29.06
C PHE A 104 22.25 34.26 -30.30
N GLU A 105 22.90 33.12 -30.07
CA GLU A 105 23.46 32.29 -31.14
C GLU A 105 22.39 31.33 -31.70
N SER A 106 22.29 31.26 -33.02
CA SER A 106 21.49 30.25 -33.72
C SER A 106 22.36 29.08 -34.18
N PRO A 107 21.95 27.82 -33.95
CA PRO A 107 22.70 26.64 -34.36
C PRO A 107 22.68 26.45 -35.89
N GLY A 108 23.63 25.68 -36.41
CA GLY A 108 23.68 25.31 -37.83
C GLY A 108 24.45 24.03 -38.13
N ALA A 109 24.26 23.47 -39.32
CA ALA A 109 24.99 22.30 -39.83
C ALA A 109 25.20 22.41 -41.35
N TRP A 110 26.27 21.77 -41.86
CA TRP A 110 26.61 21.75 -43.30
C TRP A 110 26.63 23.13 -43.98
N GLY A 111 27.03 24.18 -43.25
CA GLY A 111 27.09 25.55 -43.75
C GLY A 111 25.74 26.28 -43.82
N THR A 112 24.66 25.70 -43.27
CA THR A 112 23.34 26.33 -43.13
C THR A 112 23.10 26.71 -41.67
N ILE A 113 22.73 27.97 -41.42
CA ILE A 113 22.30 28.47 -40.11
C ILE A 113 20.78 28.37 -40.04
N TRP A 114 20.25 27.83 -38.94
CA TRP A 114 18.83 27.70 -38.69
C TRP A 114 18.35 28.87 -37.84
N GLU A 115 18.01 29.98 -38.50
CA GLU A 115 17.66 31.26 -37.87
C GLU A 115 16.38 31.21 -37.01
N ASP A 116 15.53 30.18 -37.14
CA ASP A 116 14.35 29.98 -36.28
C ASP A 116 14.65 29.31 -34.93
N LEU A 117 15.92 28.97 -34.67
CA LEU A 117 16.38 28.26 -33.48
C LEU A 117 17.32 29.12 -32.63
N VAL A 118 17.32 28.88 -31.31
CA VAL A 118 18.23 29.49 -30.33
C VAL A 118 19.00 28.41 -29.57
N GLU A 119 20.33 28.46 -29.59
CA GLU A 119 21.20 27.41 -29.04
C GLU A 119 21.31 27.50 -27.50
N LEU A 120 21.20 26.34 -26.84
CA LEU A 120 21.36 26.22 -25.40
C LEU A 120 22.86 26.14 -25.02
N ASP A 121 23.23 26.80 -23.93
CA ASP A 121 24.53 26.60 -23.27
C ASP A 121 24.44 25.38 -22.35
N PRO A 122 25.21 24.29 -22.62
CA PRO A 122 25.18 23.10 -21.77
C PRO A 122 25.94 23.27 -20.43
N GLY A 123 26.50 24.45 -20.14
CA GLY A 123 27.26 24.70 -18.90
C GLY A 123 26.46 24.60 -17.59
N PRO A 124 25.26 25.21 -17.47
CA PRO A 124 24.46 25.18 -16.23
C PRO A 124 23.91 23.79 -15.90
N VAL A 125 24.18 23.29 -14.69
CA VAL A 125 23.65 21.98 -14.21
C VAL A 125 22.13 22.02 -13.98
N GLU A 126 21.57 23.17 -13.62
CA GLU A 126 20.12 23.33 -13.44
C GLU A 126 19.35 23.08 -14.74
N LEU A 127 19.92 23.48 -15.89
CA LEU A 127 19.37 23.13 -17.21
C LEU A 127 19.30 21.61 -17.40
N TRP A 128 20.28 20.85 -16.92
CA TRP A 128 20.27 19.39 -17.08
C TRP A 128 19.12 18.73 -16.30
N LYS A 129 18.76 19.29 -15.13
CA LYS A 129 17.61 18.86 -14.34
C LYS A 129 16.30 19.12 -15.08
N GLU A 130 16.13 20.32 -15.61
CA GLU A 130 14.93 20.69 -16.39
C GLU A 130 14.77 19.84 -17.65
N LEU A 131 15.86 19.62 -18.40
CA LEU A 131 15.83 18.75 -19.57
C LEU A 131 15.48 17.30 -19.18
N ALA A 132 16.08 16.75 -18.11
CA ALA A 132 15.75 15.42 -17.61
C ALA A 132 14.27 15.31 -17.17
N ALA A 133 13.73 16.34 -16.51
CA ALA A 133 12.31 16.40 -16.14
C ALA A 133 11.39 16.38 -17.36
N GLY A 134 11.80 16.98 -18.48
CA GLY A 134 11.11 16.88 -19.77
C GLY A 134 11.00 15.44 -20.27
N PHE A 135 12.10 14.69 -20.30
CA PHE A 135 12.09 13.27 -20.67
C PHE A 135 11.21 12.42 -19.73
N LEU A 136 11.36 12.61 -18.41
CA LEU A 136 10.57 11.90 -17.40
C LEU A 136 9.07 12.17 -17.56
N THR A 137 8.69 13.40 -17.87
CA THR A 137 7.30 13.78 -18.15
C THR A 137 6.70 12.97 -19.30
N TRP A 138 7.45 12.76 -20.38
CA TRP A 138 6.99 11.93 -21.50
C TRP A 138 6.97 10.44 -21.17
N CYS A 139 7.93 9.91 -20.41
CA CYS A 139 7.90 8.53 -19.94
C CYS A 139 6.66 8.22 -19.08
N ARG A 140 6.30 9.15 -18.17
CA ARG A 140 5.08 9.08 -17.34
C ARG A 140 3.80 9.12 -18.19
N ARG A 141 3.85 9.74 -19.38
CA ARG A 141 2.75 9.76 -20.37
C ARG A 141 2.76 8.56 -21.33
N GLY A 142 3.66 7.59 -21.14
CA GLY A 142 3.68 6.33 -21.89
C GLY A 142 4.72 6.24 -23.03
N VAL A 143 5.66 7.19 -23.13
CA VAL A 143 6.79 7.08 -24.07
C VAL A 143 7.81 6.05 -23.57
N ASP A 144 8.21 5.12 -24.44
CA ASP A 144 9.17 4.04 -24.14
C ASP A 144 10.58 4.33 -24.65
N GLY A 145 10.75 5.33 -25.51
CA GLY A 145 12.05 5.70 -26.01
C GLY A 145 12.09 7.07 -26.64
N PHE A 146 13.30 7.58 -26.85
CA PHE A 146 13.53 8.88 -27.44
C PHE A 146 14.51 8.77 -28.58
N ARG A 147 14.19 9.39 -29.71
CA ARG A 147 15.20 9.72 -30.72
C ARG A 147 15.73 11.10 -30.38
N CYS A 148 17.04 11.20 -30.20
CA CYS A 148 17.72 12.42 -29.80
C CYS A 148 18.33 13.09 -31.03
N ASP A 149 17.58 14.02 -31.63
CA ASP A 149 18.02 14.85 -32.76
C ASP A 149 19.29 15.64 -32.42
N ALA A 150 20.23 15.71 -33.36
CA ALA A 150 21.50 16.42 -33.21
C ALA A 150 22.24 16.06 -31.91
N GLY A 151 22.04 14.84 -31.38
CA GLY A 151 22.53 14.46 -30.05
C GLY A 151 24.06 14.47 -29.94
N TYR A 152 24.76 14.42 -31.07
CA TYR A 152 26.22 14.58 -31.15
C TYR A 152 26.70 15.99 -30.72
N LYS A 153 25.85 17.03 -30.84
CA LYS A 153 26.16 18.41 -30.41
C LYS A 153 26.06 18.60 -28.89
N VAL A 154 25.39 17.70 -28.19
CA VAL A 154 25.25 17.75 -26.73
C VAL A 154 26.46 17.08 -26.06
N PRO A 155 27.06 17.67 -25.02
CA PRO A 155 28.21 17.08 -24.33
C PRO A 155 27.91 15.78 -23.59
N LEU A 156 28.89 14.88 -23.50
CA LEU A 156 28.75 13.58 -22.82
C LEU A 156 28.28 13.66 -21.36
N PRO A 157 28.76 14.59 -20.50
CA PRO A 157 28.29 14.67 -19.11
C PRO A 157 26.78 14.94 -18.99
N VAL A 158 26.23 15.74 -19.92
CA VAL A 158 24.79 16.03 -19.96
C VAL A 158 24.00 14.76 -20.28
N TRP A 159 24.43 14.02 -21.31
CA TRP A 159 23.78 12.74 -21.66
C TRP A 159 23.88 11.70 -20.55
N ARG A 160 25.05 11.58 -19.91
CA ARG A 160 25.23 10.69 -18.75
C ARG A 160 24.24 11.02 -17.64
N TYR A 161 24.06 12.30 -17.33
CA TYR A 161 23.11 12.73 -16.31
C TYR A 161 21.67 12.40 -16.69
N ILE A 162 21.23 12.82 -17.88
CA ILE A 162 19.84 12.64 -18.34
C ILE A 162 19.49 11.15 -18.46
N THR A 163 20.32 10.37 -19.16
CA THR A 163 20.05 8.94 -19.37
C THR A 163 20.05 8.17 -18.06
N ALA A 164 20.96 8.49 -17.12
CA ALA A 164 20.97 7.88 -15.79
C ALA A 164 19.69 8.24 -15.01
N LYS A 165 19.31 9.52 -14.97
CA LYS A 165 18.10 9.96 -14.27
C LYS A 165 16.84 9.33 -14.83
N VAL A 166 16.67 9.30 -16.14
CA VAL A 166 15.50 8.69 -16.79
C VAL A 166 15.45 7.18 -16.55
N ARG A 167 16.58 6.48 -16.67
CA ARG A 167 16.64 5.01 -16.54
C ARG A 167 16.63 4.50 -15.09
N LEU A 168 16.82 5.38 -14.10
CA LEU A 168 16.55 5.06 -12.69
C LEU A 168 15.03 4.87 -12.47
N GLU A 169 14.21 5.77 -13.01
CA GLU A 169 12.75 5.73 -12.91
C GLU A 169 12.12 4.75 -13.94
N PHE A 170 12.63 4.74 -15.17
CA PHE A 170 12.16 3.95 -16.31
C PHE A 170 13.31 3.13 -16.96
N PRO A 171 13.70 1.98 -16.38
CA PRO A 171 14.90 1.23 -16.78
C PRO A 171 14.84 0.66 -18.20
N ASP A 172 13.65 0.50 -18.76
CA ASP A 172 13.44 -0.04 -20.10
C ASP A 172 13.47 1.06 -21.18
N THR A 173 13.60 2.34 -20.81
CA THR A 173 13.59 3.45 -21.77
C THR A 173 14.79 3.42 -22.70
N VAL A 174 14.54 3.50 -24.01
CA VAL A 174 15.57 3.45 -25.06
C VAL A 174 15.92 4.84 -25.57
N PHE A 175 17.20 5.20 -25.53
CA PHE A 175 17.73 6.39 -26.20
C PHE A 175 18.37 6.01 -27.54
N LEU A 176 17.82 6.54 -28.63
CA LEU A 176 18.29 6.41 -30.00
C LEU A 176 19.00 7.69 -30.43
N LEU A 177 20.31 7.65 -30.60
CA LEU A 177 21.08 8.78 -31.09
C LEU A 177 20.82 9.00 -32.58
N GLU A 178 20.55 10.25 -32.97
CA GLU A 178 20.83 10.68 -34.33
C GLU A 178 22.24 11.26 -34.44
N GLY A 179 23.10 10.57 -35.20
CA GLY A 179 24.49 10.94 -35.43
C GLY A 179 24.74 11.74 -36.71
N LEU A 180 23.68 12.09 -37.44
CA LEU A 180 23.75 12.69 -38.77
C LEU A 180 24.50 14.04 -38.73
N GLY A 181 25.69 14.10 -39.35
CA GLY A 181 26.53 15.31 -39.34
C GLY A 181 27.60 15.37 -38.25
N GLY A 182 27.68 14.36 -37.37
CA GLY A 182 28.83 14.10 -36.48
C GLY A 182 29.82 13.10 -37.08
N GLY A 183 31.01 12.96 -36.48
CA GLY A 183 31.97 11.92 -36.88
C GLY A 183 31.57 10.54 -36.34
N TRP A 184 32.08 9.46 -36.95
CA TRP A 184 31.87 8.09 -36.43
C TRP A 184 32.34 7.93 -34.98
N GLY A 185 33.44 8.61 -34.60
CA GLY A 185 33.92 8.62 -33.21
C GLY A 185 32.97 9.33 -32.22
N ASP A 186 32.19 10.31 -32.68
CA ASP A 186 31.20 10.98 -31.83
C ASP A 186 30.07 10.00 -31.50
N THR A 187 29.54 9.32 -32.52
CA THR A 187 28.53 8.26 -32.36
C THR A 187 29.01 7.17 -31.41
N GLU A 188 30.22 6.68 -31.60
CA GLU A 188 30.82 5.66 -30.72
C GLU A 188 30.89 6.12 -29.27
N SER A 189 31.38 7.34 -29.02
CA SER A 189 31.48 7.88 -27.65
C SER A 189 30.12 8.01 -26.96
N ARG A 190 29.04 8.36 -27.68
CA ARG A 190 27.72 8.53 -27.06
C ARG A 190 27.08 7.19 -26.68
N LEU A 191 27.29 6.15 -27.49
CA LEU A 191 26.82 4.80 -27.17
C LEU A 191 27.65 4.17 -26.05
N ALA A 192 28.98 4.25 -26.13
CA ALA A 192 29.87 3.62 -25.16
C ALA A 192 29.90 4.35 -23.81
N GLU A 193 29.87 5.69 -23.81
CA GLU A 193 30.09 6.52 -22.64
C GLU A 193 28.90 7.40 -22.25
N GLY A 194 28.07 7.82 -23.22
CA GLY A 194 26.95 8.73 -23.02
C GLY A 194 25.67 8.07 -22.48
N GLY A 195 25.61 6.73 -22.45
CA GLY A 195 24.47 5.97 -21.93
C GLY A 195 23.33 5.74 -22.93
N MET A 196 23.56 5.99 -24.22
CA MET A 196 22.58 5.73 -25.29
C MET A 196 22.59 4.25 -25.70
N GLN A 197 21.42 3.69 -26.02
CA GLN A 197 21.29 2.27 -26.34
C GLN A 197 21.47 2.02 -27.85
N TRP A 198 20.89 2.88 -28.69
CA TRP A 198 20.87 2.71 -30.14
C TRP A 198 21.42 3.95 -30.85
N ALA A 199 21.86 3.79 -32.10
CA ALA A 199 22.17 4.92 -32.98
C ALA A 199 21.54 4.75 -34.36
N TYR A 200 21.42 5.87 -35.06
CA TYR A 200 20.99 5.91 -36.44
C TYR A 200 22.04 5.29 -37.37
N SER A 201 21.62 4.46 -38.32
CA SER A 201 22.48 3.96 -39.39
C SER A 201 22.44 4.92 -40.58
N GLU A 202 23.60 5.31 -41.11
CA GLU A 202 23.74 6.17 -42.28
C GLU A 202 23.59 5.39 -43.62
N LEU A 203 23.23 4.10 -43.56
CA LEU A 203 23.05 3.25 -44.75
C LEU A 203 22.13 3.86 -45.81
N PHE A 204 21.13 4.66 -45.41
CA PHE A 204 20.20 5.33 -46.33
C PHE A 204 20.88 6.36 -47.26
N GLN A 205 22.08 6.84 -46.92
CA GLN A 205 22.86 7.78 -47.74
C GLN A 205 23.73 7.09 -48.79
N GLU A 206 23.92 5.77 -48.67
CA GLU A 206 24.80 5.01 -49.53
C GLU A 206 24.04 4.40 -50.71
N PHE A 207 24.48 4.70 -51.93
CA PHE A 207 23.76 4.35 -53.16
C PHE A 207 24.52 3.39 -54.09
N SER A 208 25.85 3.40 -54.11
CA SER A 208 26.63 2.43 -54.90
C SER A 208 26.87 1.12 -54.15
N GLY A 209 27.12 0.04 -54.90
CA GLY A 209 27.35 -1.29 -54.32
C GLY A 209 28.50 -1.33 -53.30
N SER A 210 29.64 -0.72 -53.63
CA SER A 210 30.82 -0.67 -52.76
C SER A 210 30.60 0.16 -51.50
N GLN A 211 29.85 1.27 -51.61
CA GLN A 211 29.48 2.11 -50.47
C GLN A 211 28.57 1.35 -49.49
N VAL A 212 27.53 0.70 -50.03
CA VAL A 212 26.59 -0.10 -49.26
C VAL A 212 27.31 -1.25 -48.54
N ALA A 213 28.16 -2.00 -49.25
CA ALA A 213 28.90 -3.11 -48.66
C ALA A 213 29.86 -2.63 -47.55
N GLY A 214 30.65 -1.59 -47.81
CA GLY A 214 31.59 -1.04 -46.84
C GLY A 214 30.91 -0.46 -45.59
N TYR A 215 29.78 0.24 -45.76
CA TYR A 215 29.03 0.77 -44.63
C TYR A 215 28.35 -0.35 -43.82
N LEU A 216 27.78 -1.35 -44.48
CA LEU A 216 27.20 -2.50 -43.78
C LEU A 216 28.25 -3.21 -42.91
N ASP A 217 29.47 -3.44 -43.42
CA ASP A 217 30.53 -4.03 -42.59
C ASP A 217 30.87 -3.17 -41.36
N HIS A 218 30.95 -1.85 -41.54
CA HIS A 218 31.14 -0.93 -40.42
C HIS A 218 29.98 -1.08 -39.42
N ALA A 219 28.74 -1.03 -39.90
CA ALA A 219 27.56 -1.05 -39.05
C ALA A 219 27.40 -2.35 -38.28
N LEU A 220 27.68 -3.49 -38.93
CA LEU A 220 27.67 -4.82 -38.30
C LEU A 220 28.74 -4.95 -37.21
N ASN A 221 29.96 -4.45 -37.48
CA ASN A 221 31.04 -4.47 -36.51
C ASN A 221 30.76 -3.59 -35.29
N GLN A 222 30.27 -2.36 -35.50
CA GLN A 222 29.92 -1.46 -34.40
C GLN A 222 28.74 -1.97 -33.60
N SER A 223 27.71 -2.51 -34.26
CA SER A 223 26.51 -3.00 -33.58
C SER A 223 26.80 -4.11 -32.56
N ASN A 224 27.79 -4.97 -32.85
CA ASN A 224 28.25 -6.00 -31.93
C ASN A 224 29.03 -5.45 -30.72
N ARG A 225 29.57 -4.23 -30.81
CA ARG A 225 30.50 -3.66 -29.83
C ARG A 225 29.82 -2.68 -28.88
N ILE A 226 28.98 -1.80 -29.43
CA ILE A 226 28.45 -0.62 -28.72
C ILE A 226 26.93 -0.51 -28.75
N GLY A 227 26.24 -1.42 -29.45
CA GLY A 227 24.78 -1.45 -29.54
C GLY A 227 24.24 -1.20 -30.96
N PRO A 228 22.99 -1.59 -31.25
CA PRO A 228 22.44 -1.57 -32.61
C PRO A 228 22.48 -0.22 -33.31
N LEU A 229 22.93 -0.23 -34.56
CA LEU A 229 22.70 0.85 -35.53
C LEU A 229 21.42 0.55 -36.32
N VAL A 230 20.38 1.36 -36.12
CA VAL A 230 19.04 1.13 -36.68
C VAL A 230 19.03 1.48 -38.16
N HIS A 231 18.76 0.49 -39.01
CA HIS A 231 18.76 0.64 -40.47
C HIS A 231 17.44 1.27 -40.94
N TYR A 232 17.42 2.58 -41.11
CA TYR A 232 16.33 3.24 -41.82
C TYR A 232 16.47 3.02 -43.34
N SER A 233 15.37 2.73 -44.04
CA SER A 233 15.40 2.69 -45.51
C SER A 233 15.43 4.09 -46.12
N GLU A 234 14.70 5.02 -45.52
CA GLU A 234 14.71 6.45 -45.80
C GLU A 234 14.23 7.26 -44.58
N THR A 235 14.61 8.53 -44.55
CA THR A 235 14.32 9.51 -43.49
C THR A 235 13.50 10.68 -44.04
N HIS A 236 13.14 11.65 -43.19
CA HIS A 236 12.47 12.87 -43.64
C HIS A 236 13.41 13.86 -44.36
N ASP A 237 14.74 13.73 -44.20
CA ASP A 237 15.73 14.64 -44.78
C ASP A 237 16.09 14.33 -46.23
N ASN A 238 15.84 13.10 -46.69
CA ASN A 238 16.24 12.61 -48.00
C ASN A 238 15.09 12.65 -49.03
N ASP A 239 15.45 12.54 -50.31
CA ASP A 239 14.48 12.30 -51.37
C ASP A 239 13.82 10.92 -51.18
N ARG A 240 12.51 10.84 -51.45
CA ARG A 240 11.73 9.60 -51.32
C ARG A 240 12.22 8.53 -52.29
N LEU A 241 12.38 7.30 -51.81
CA LEU A 241 12.81 6.15 -52.62
C LEU A 241 11.83 5.86 -53.77
N ALA A 242 10.53 6.06 -53.54
CA ALA A 242 9.48 5.83 -54.53
C ALA A 242 9.63 6.69 -55.79
N LYS A 243 10.30 7.85 -55.71
CA LYS A 243 10.61 8.72 -56.86
C LYS A 243 11.50 8.01 -57.90
N ARG A 244 12.23 6.97 -57.50
CA ARG A 244 13.03 6.10 -58.39
C ARG A 244 12.27 4.83 -58.81
N GLY A 245 10.99 4.72 -58.47
CA GLY A 245 10.11 3.61 -58.81
C GLY A 245 9.98 2.56 -57.71
N ARG A 246 8.95 1.70 -57.88
CA ARG A 246 8.60 0.61 -56.94
C ARG A 246 9.76 -0.37 -56.71
N GLU A 247 10.40 -0.84 -57.77
CA GLU A 247 11.48 -1.85 -57.70
C GLU A 247 12.64 -1.35 -56.82
N TRP A 248 13.03 -0.09 -56.99
CA TRP A 248 14.08 0.54 -56.18
C TRP A 248 13.67 0.68 -54.71
N SER A 249 12.43 1.12 -54.45
CA SER A 249 11.90 1.23 -53.09
C SER A 249 11.90 -0.13 -52.38
N LEU A 250 11.44 -1.19 -53.06
CA LEU A 250 11.43 -2.55 -52.50
C LEU A 250 12.83 -3.09 -52.24
N LEU A 251 13.77 -2.90 -53.16
CA LEU A 251 15.18 -3.28 -52.97
C LEU A 251 15.74 -2.67 -51.69
N ARG A 252 15.59 -1.36 -51.52
CA ARG A 252 16.14 -0.62 -50.38
C ARG A 252 15.49 -1.01 -49.05
N ASN A 253 14.16 -1.16 -49.02
CA ASN A 253 13.47 -1.62 -47.81
C ASN A 253 13.90 -3.05 -47.41
N ARG A 254 13.94 -3.98 -48.37
CA ARG A 254 14.36 -5.37 -48.11
C ARG A 254 15.82 -5.45 -47.70
N LEU A 255 16.72 -4.71 -48.35
CA LEU A 255 18.14 -4.68 -47.99
C LEU A 255 18.34 -4.13 -46.56
N SER A 256 17.79 -2.95 -46.25
CA SER A 256 17.93 -2.34 -44.92
C SER A 256 17.41 -3.26 -43.82
N ALA A 257 16.22 -3.86 -44.02
CA ALA A 257 15.61 -4.79 -43.09
C ALA A 257 16.43 -6.08 -42.92
N LEU A 258 16.76 -6.76 -44.01
CA LEU A 258 17.41 -8.07 -43.97
C LEU A 258 18.90 -8.01 -43.62
N ALA A 259 19.53 -6.85 -43.71
CA ALA A 259 20.89 -6.62 -43.22
C ALA A 259 20.92 -6.04 -41.79
N SER A 260 19.76 -5.70 -41.20
CA SER A 260 19.71 -5.11 -39.85
C SER A 260 20.17 -6.07 -38.75
N VAL A 261 20.87 -5.55 -37.75
CA VAL A 261 21.23 -6.30 -36.54
C VAL A 261 20.00 -6.39 -35.65
N ASN A 262 19.70 -7.57 -35.12
CA ASN A 262 18.53 -7.82 -34.25
C ASN A 262 17.17 -7.38 -34.84
N GLY A 263 17.05 -7.27 -36.17
CA GLY A 263 15.83 -6.80 -36.82
C GLY A 263 15.57 -5.29 -36.66
N ALA A 264 16.57 -4.51 -36.25
CA ALA A 264 16.46 -3.07 -36.03
C ALA A 264 16.32 -2.29 -37.35
N TYR A 265 15.09 -2.21 -37.84
CA TYR A 265 14.71 -1.61 -39.12
C TYR A 265 13.62 -0.56 -38.94
N GLY A 266 13.77 0.56 -39.65
CA GLY A 266 12.81 1.66 -39.65
C GLY A 266 12.52 2.18 -41.06
N PHE A 267 11.37 2.82 -41.24
CA PHE A 267 11.03 3.54 -42.46
C PHE A 267 10.11 4.69 -42.13
N THR A 268 10.18 5.77 -42.91
CA THR A 268 9.32 6.94 -42.71
C THR A 268 7.92 6.67 -43.24
N SER A 269 6.88 7.17 -42.57
CA SER A 269 5.49 7.02 -43.02
C SER A 269 5.31 7.49 -44.48
N GLY A 270 4.42 6.82 -45.21
CA GLY A 270 4.20 7.02 -46.64
C GLY A 270 5.11 6.19 -47.54
N VAL A 271 6.14 5.52 -47.02
CA VAL A 271 6.97 4.56 -47.80
C VAL A 271 6.10 3.41 -48.28
N GLU A 272 5.26 2.91 -47.36
CA GLU A 272 4.31 1.85 -47.61
C GLU A 272 3.32 2.20 -48.72
N TRP A 273 3.06 3.49 -48.95
CA TRP A 273 2.17 4.02 -50.00
C TRP A 273 2.91 4.58 -51.21
N LEU A 274 4.21 4.33 -51.33
CA LEU A 274 5.05 4.82 -52.43
C LEU A 274 4.95 6.34 -52.64
N ALA A 275 4.91 7.12 -51.55
CA ALA A 275 4.87 8.57 -51.64
C ALA A 275 6.17 9.12 -52.27
N GLU A 276 6.05 9.86 -53.37
CA GLU A 276 7.20 10.42 -54.12
C GLU A 276 7.62 11.82 -53.64
N GLN A 277 6.72 12.55 -52.97
CA GLN A 277 6.98 13.91 -52.51
C GLN A 277 7.92 13.91 -51.30
N LYS A 278 9.05 14.63 -51.40
CA LYS A 278 9.96 14.84 -50.26
C LYS A 278 9.23 15.50 -49.10
N ILE A 279 9.49 15.00 -47.88
CA ILE A 279 8.97 15.61 -46.66
C ILE A 279 9.67 16.96 -46.45
N ASN A 280 8.88 18.01 -46.29
CA ASN A 280 9.37 19.32 -45.90
C ASN A 280 8.82 19.63 -44.52
N VAL A 281 9.70 19.66 -43.51
CA VAL A 281 9.34 19.88 -42.10
C VAL A 281 8.75 21.26 -41.85
N HIS A 282 8.94 22.22 -42.76
CA HIS A 282 8.33 23.55 -42.70
C HIS A 282 6.97 23.66 -43.45
N GLY A 283 6.51 22.54 -44.02
CA GLY A 283 5.34 22.43 -44.88
C GLY A 283 4.34 21.37 -44.41
N CYS A 284 3.36 21.05 -45.25
CA CYS A 284 2.38 19.99 -45.02
C CYS A 284 2.34 19.06 -46.25
N ALA A 285 3.40 18.26 -46.39
CA ALA A 285 3.53 17.32 -47.51
C ALA A 285 2.55 16.14 -47.34
N GLY A 286 1.94 15.70 -48.44
CA GLY A 286 1.04 14.55 -48.42
C GLY A 286 1.80 13.23 -48.35
N LEU A 287 1.33 12.28 -47.55
CA LEU A 287 1.96 10.95 -47.39
C LEU A 287 1.37 9.86 -48.31
N ASN A 288 0.50 10.26 -49.26
CA ASN A 288 -0.17 9.35 -50.21
C ASN A 288 -1.01 8.23 -49.54
N TRP A 289 -1.55 8.48 -48.33
CA TRP A 289 -2.32 7.49 -47.57
C TRP A 289 -3.45 6.85 -48.38
N GLY A 290 -3.48 5.52 -48.41
CA GLY A 290 -4.56 4.76 -49.05
C GLY A 290 -4.41 4.55 -50.57
N ALA A 291 -3.25 4.85 -51.15
CA ALA A 291 -2.99 4.62 -52.58
C ALA A 291 -3.22 3.16 -53.01
N ASN A 292 -3.86 2.96 -54.16
CA ASN A 292 -4.12 1.63 -54.73
C ASN A 292 -2.83 0.87 -55.03
N GLU A 293 -1.84 1.54 -55.62
CA GLU A 293 -0.49 1.00 -55.78
C GLU A 293 0.33 1.30 -54.51
N ASN A 294 0.78 0.25 -53.83
CA ASN A 294 1.46 0.35 -52.55
C ASN A 294 2.35 -0.88 -52.29
N ILE A 295 3.19 -0.83 -51.26
CA ILE A 295 4.07 -1.94 -50.81
C ILE A 295 3.72 -2.42 -49.39
N VAL A 296 2.46 -2.20 -48.96
CA VAL A 296 2.02 -2.50 -47.59
C VAL A 296 2.12 -4.00 -47.28
N ALA A 297 1.76 -4.86 -48.24
CA ALA A 297 1.81 -6.32 -48.04
C ALA A 297 3.25 -6.82 -47.90
N GLU A 298 4.15 -6.31 -48.73
CA GLU A 298 5.57 -6.65 -48.72
C GLU A 298 6.26 -6.20 -47.44
N LEU A 299 5.96 -4.99 -46.94
CA LEU A 299 6.49 -4.52 -45.66
C LEU A 299 5.90 -5.30 -44.48
N ALA A 300 4.64 -5.70 -44.54
CA ALA A 300 4.02 -6.53 -43.51
C ALA A 300 4.65 -7.94 -43.43
N GLU A 301 4.94 -8.57 -44.57
CA GLU A 301 5.65 -9.85 -44.64
C GLU A 301 7.08 -9.72 -44.11
N LEU A 302 7.77 -8.64 -44.48
CA LEU A 302 9.12 -8.33 -44.02
C LEU A 302 9.15 -8.14 -42.49
N ASN A 303 8.26 -7.30 -41.96
CA ASN A 303 8.17 -7.06 -40.52
C ASN A 303 7.80 -8.33 -39.74
N GLU A 304 6.90 -9.18 -40.27
CA GLU A 304 6.60 -10.48 -39.67
C GLU A 304 7.85 -11.36 -39.59
N LEU A 305 8.64 -11.44 -40.67
CA LEU A 305 9.88 -12.21 -40.71
C LEU A 305 10.89 -11.72 -39.67
N LEU A 306 11.14 -10.40 -39.62
CA LEU A 306 12.01 -9.79 -38.59
C LEU A 306 11.48 -10.06 -37.17
N ALA A 307 10.17 -10.00 -36.99
CA ALA A 307 9.52 -10.13 -35.70
C ALA A 307 9.43 -11.58 -35.19
N THR A 308 9.66 -12.60 -36.02
CA THR A 308 9.43 -14.01 -35.66
C THR A 308 10.64 -14.92 -35.82
N HIS A 309 11.55 -14.62 -36.75
CA HIS A 309 12.59 -15.56 -37.13
C HIS A 309 13.84 -15.49 -36.19
N PRO A 310 14.40 -16.63 -35.74
CA PRO A 310 15.54 -16.67 -34.80
C PRO A 310 16.77 -15.86 -35.23
N CYS A 311 17.10 -15.83 -36.52
CA CYS A 311 18.23 -15.08 -37.09
C CYS A 311 18.11 -13.54 -37.04
N PHE A 312 17.03 -12.99 -36.47
CA PHE A 312 16.89 -11.57 -36.18
C PHE A 312 16.86 -11.29 -34.67
N ARG A 313 17.36 -12.23 -33.86
CA ARG A 313 17.45 -12.10 -32.40
C ARG A 313 18.86 -11.82 -31.93
N ASP A 314 18.96 -11.42 -30.66
CA ASP A 314 20.21 -11.10 -30.00
C ASP A 314 21.25 -12.23 -30.09
N GLY A 315 22.49 -11.83 -30.42
CA GLY A 315 23.66 -12.65 -30.67
C GLY A 315 23.55 -13.62 -31.86
N THR A 316 22.72 -13.28 -32.84
CA THR A 316 22.89 -13.78 -34.21
C THR A 316 24.24 -13.31 -34.76
N LYS A 317 25.01 -14.22 -35.36
CA LYS A 317 26.24 -13.88 -36.07
C LYS A 317 25.91 -13.54 -37.53
N LEU A 318 26.38 -12.38 -38.01
CA LEU A 318 26.22 -11.94 -39.39
C LEU A 318 27.57 -11.98 -40.09
N THR A 319 27.66 -12.74 -41.19
CA THR A 319 28.91 -12.94 -41.95
C THR A 319 28.69 -12.58 -43.41
N ARG A 320 29.39 -11.56 -43.91
CA ARG A 320 29.39 -11.26 -45.35
C ARG A 320 30.17 -12.33 -46.11
N LEU A 321 29.56 -12.85 -47.17
CA LEU A 321 30.12 -13.89 -48.03
C LEU A 321 30.57 -13.36 -49.40
N SER A 322 30.00 -12.25 -49.85
CA SER A 322 30.35 -11.63 -51.13
C SER A 322 31.64 -10.80 -51.01
N PRO A 323 32.52 -10.78 -52.04
CA PRO A 323 33.65 -9.84 -52.13
C PRO A 323 33.23 -8.36 -52.10
N ASP A 324 34.17 -7.47 -51.81
CA ASP A 324 33.94 -6.01 -51.67
C ASP A 324 33.43 -5.34 -52.96
N ASP A 325 33.82 -5.87 -54.13
CA ASP A 325 33.48 -5.36 -55.46
C ASP A 325 32.30 -6.11 -56.13
N SER A 326 31.65 -7.02 -55.40
CA SER A 326 30.53 -7.81 -55.92
C SER A 326 29.28 -6.96 -56.12
N LEU A 327 28.63 -7.11 -57.28
CA LEU A 327 27.32 -6.50 -57.57
C LEU A 327 26.17 -7.16 -56.80
N VAL A 328 26.38 -8.39 -56.32
CA VAL A 328 25.46 -9.10 -55.43
C VAL A 328 26.04 -9.11 -54.02
N PHE A 329 25.33 -8.49 -53.09
CA PHE A 329 25.64 -8.57 -51.67
C PHE A 329 25.10 -9.89 -51.11
N ALA A 330 25.96 -10.65 -50.44
CA ALA A 330 25.59 -11.92 -49.81
C ALA A 330 25.94 -11.91 -48.32
N LEU A 331 24.94 -12.15 -47.47
CA LEU A 331 25.06 -12.13 -46.01
C LEU A 331 24.46 -13.41 -45.42
N LEU A 332 25.26 -14.15 -44.66
CA LEU A 332 24.82 -15.29 -43.88
C LEU A 332 24.48 -14.84 -42.46
N ARG A 333 23.28 -15.19 -41.98
CA ARG A 333 22.84 -14.97 -40.60
C ARG A 333 22.75 -16.31 -39.89
N GLU A 334 23.48 -16.48 -38.80
CA GLU A 334 23.54 -17.71 -38.00
C GLU A 334 22.98 -17.41 -36.59
N SER A 335 21.85 -18.02 -36.21
CA SER A 335 21.26 -17.85 -34.87
C SER A 335 22.10 -18.57 -33.80
N LYS A 336 21.96 -18.19 -32.52
CA LYS A 336 22.57 -18.93 -31.39
C LYS A 336 22.19 -20.41 -31.35
N ASN A 337 21.03 -20.76 -31.90
CA ASN A 337 20.49 -22.12 -31.92
C ASN A 337 20.85 -22.89 -33.21
N GLY A 338 21.64 -22.29 -34.10
CA GLY A 338 22.11 -22.89 -35.35
C GLY A 338 21.14 -22.81 -36.52
N ASP A 339 20.16 -21.89 -36.49
CA ASP A 339 19.33 -21.57 -37.65
C ASP A 339 20.11 -20.66 -38.61
N GLU A 340 19.93 -20.86 -39.91
CA GLU A 340 20.67 -20.12 -40.93
C GLU A 340 19.73 -19.44 -41.92
N LEU A 341 20.02 -18.18 -42.26
CA LEU A 341 19.41 -17.46 -43.38
C LEU A 341 20.49 -16.89 -44.29
N LEU A 342 20.33 -17.09 -45.60
CA LEU A 342 21.17 -16.46 -46.62
C LEU A 342 20.40 -15.32 -47.27
N ILE A 343 20.91 -14.10 -47.09
CA ILE A 343 20.39 -12.90 -47.71
C ILE A 343 21.21 -12.60 -48.95
N LEU A 344 20.54 -12.49 -50.09
CA LEU A 344 21.15 -12.11 -51.36
C LEU A 344 20.44 -10.87 -51.90
N ALA A 345 21.19 -9.81 -52.22
CA ALA A 345 20.65 -8.59 -52.78
C ALA A 345 21.46 -8.15 -54.00
N ASN A 346 20.80 -8.05 -55.16
CA ASN A 346 21.40 -7.47 -56.36
C ASN A 346 21.36 -5.94 -56.24
N LEU A 347 22.54 -5.35 -56.01
CA LEU A 347 22.68 -3.90 -55.83
C LEU A 347 22.63 -3.14 -57.16
N ASP A 348 22.61 -3.86 -58.29
CA ASP A 348 22.39 -3.31 -59.62
C ASP A 348 20.88 -3.31 -59.98
N PRO A 349 20.28 -2.13 -60.18
CA PRO A 349 18.86 -2.05 -60.53
C PRO A 349 18.57 -2.27 -62.02
N GLU A 350 19.59 -2.34 -62.88
CA GLU A 350 19.43 -2.37 -64.33
C GLU A 350 19.62 -3.77 -64.94
N ILE A 351 20.49 -4.59 -64.35
CA ILE A 351 20.84 -5.91 -64.90
C ILE A 351 20.69 -7.06 -63.88
N GLU A 352 20.42 -8.25 -64.41
CA GLU A 352 20.50 -9.51 -63.67
C GLU A 352 21.97 -9.87 -63.39
N ASN A 353 22.25 -10.29 -62.16
CA ASN A 353 23.60 -10.70 -61.75
C ASN A 353 23.60 -12.11 -61.13
N GLU A 354 24.76 -12.77 -61.16
CA GLU A 354 24.97 -14.06 -60.52
C GLU A 354 26.17 -14.03 -59.57
N ILE A 355 26.09 -14.81 -58.48
CA ILE A 355 27.17 -14.98 -57.51
C ILE A 355 27.39 -16.47 -57.22
N LYS A 356 28.66 -16.85 -57.01
CA LYS A 356 29.07 -18.20 -56.64
C LYS A 356 29.59 -18.18 -55.20
N LEU A 357 28.93 -18.88 -54.29
CA LEU A 357 29.26 -18.91 -52.86
C LEU A 357 29.76 -20.30 -52.43
N PRO A 358 30.71 -20.39 -51.49
CA PRO A 358 31.24 -21.66 -50.97
C PRO A 358 30.31 -22.28 -49.92
N LEU A 359 29.05 -22.53 -50.29
CA LEU A 359 28.01 -23.11 -49.43
C LEU A 359 27.70 -24.56 -49.83
N SER A 360 27.14 -25.35 -48.90
CA SER A 360 26.76 -26.74 -49.18
C SER A 360 25.68 -26.84 -50.27
N LEU A 361 25.50 -28.06 -50.82
CA LEU A 361 24.47 -28.32 -51.83
C LEU A 361 23.04 -28.18 -51.29
N ASP A 362 22.84 -28.24 -49.97
CA ASP A 362 21.51 -28.12 -49.34
C ASP A 362 20.88 -26.74 -49.61
N TRP A 363 21.70 -25.71 -49.80
CA TRP A 363 21.27 -24.37 -50.20
C TRP A 363 20.68 -24.31 -51.62
N ALA A 364 20.87 -25.34 -52.45
CA ALA A 364 20.27 -25.40 -53.78
C ALA A 364 18.75 -25.67 -53.75
N GLU A 365 18.24 -26.23 -52.64
CA GLU A 365 16.80 -26.48 -52.42
C GLU A 365 16.17 -25.47 -51.43
N ALA A 366 16.89 -24.38 -51.10
CA ALA A 366 16.42 -23.38 -50.16
C ALA A 366 15.16 -22.64 -50.62
N VAL A 367 14.29 -22.33 -49.67
CA VAL A 367 13.02 -21.62 -49.89
C VAL A 367 13.21 -20.13 -49.65
N ASP A 368 12.81 -19.30 -50.62
CA ASP A 368 12.76 -17.84 -50.46
C ASP A 368 11.58 -17.43 -49.57
N GLN A 369 11.91 -16.85 -48.42
CA GLN A 369 10.95 -16.43 -47.41
C GLN A 369 10.15 -15.19 -47.81
N LEU A 370 10.57 -14.44 -48.85
CA LEU A 370 9.90 -13.21 -49.31
C LEU A 370 8.88 -13.43 -50.45
N ASN A 371 8.84 -14.62 -51.07
CA ASN A 371 8.05 -14.91 -52.26
C ASN A 371 7.33 -16.27 -52.16
N LYS A 372 6.76 -16.58 -50.99
CA LYS A 372 6.13 -17.88 -50.70
C LYS A 372 4.90 -18.22 -51.58
N ALA A 373 4.36 -17.24 -52.30
CA ALA A 373 3.18 -17.40 -53.16
C ALA A 373 3.43 -18.17 -54.48
N LEU A 374 4.68 -18.45 -54.83
CA LEU A 374 5.06 -19.22 -56.02
C LEU A 374 5.51 -20.65 -55.65
N LYS A 375 4.72 -21.41 -54.90
CA LYS A 375 4.89 -22.87 -54.84
C LYS A 375 4.46 -23.47 -56.19
N GLY A 376 5.36 -23.49 -57.16
CA GLY A 376 5.10 -24.13 -58.46
C GLY A 376 6.09 -23.85 -59.60
N GLU A 377 6.86 -22.77 -59.56
CA GLU A 377 7.92 -22.55 -60.55
C GLU A 377 9.28 -22.89 -59.94
N SER A 378 9.84 -24.00 -60.40
CA SER A 378 11.20 -24.44 -60.10
C SER A 378 12.18 -23.27 -60.24
N ILE A 379 13.05 -23.09 -59.25
CA ILE A 379 14.32 -22.38 -59.39
C ILE A 379 15.04 -23.05 -60.59
N SER A 380 14.94 -22.47 -61.79
CA SER A 380 15.42 -23.14 -63.00
C SER A 380 16.94 -23.04 -63.06
N LEU A 381 17.62 -24.11 -62.64
CA LEU A 381 19.03 -24.31 -62.95
C LEU A 381 19.14 -24.93 -64.35
N SER A 382 19.73 -24.20 -65.29
CA SER A 382 20.03 -24.71 -66.63
C SER A 382 21.02 -25.88 -66.54
N GLN A 383 20.55 -27.08 -66.88
CA GLN A 383 21.41 -28.24 -67.11
C GLN A 383 22.26 -28.07 -68.39
N ARG A 384 23.59 -28.05 -68.22
CA ARG A 384 24.66 -28.39 -69.19
C ARG A 384 25.98 -28.16 -68.44
N GLU A 385 26.91 -29.09 -68.24
CA GLU A 385 27.40 -30.22 -69.05
C GLU A 385 27.92 -31.37 -68.15
N ARG A 386 27.79 -32.61 -68.63
CA ARG A 386 28.61 -33.75 -68.19
C ARG A 386 29.91 -33.73 -69.00
N ALA A 387 31.05 -33.74 -68.32
CA ALA A 387 32.12 -34.75 -68.50
C ALA A 387 33.44 -34.28 -67.87
N GLY A 388 33.98 -35.10 -66.97
CA GLY A 388 35.42 -35.21 -66.71
C GLY A 388 36.06 -34.13 -65.83
N GLU A 389 36.22 -34.42 -64.54
CA GLU A 389 37.51 -34.47 -63.83
C GLU A 389 37.24 -34.61 -62.32
N ARG A 390 37.88 -35.62 -61.71
CA ARG A 390 37.92 -35.79 -60.25
C ARG A 390 39.02 -34.86 -59.73
N GLU A 391 38.64 -33.66 -59.31
CA GLU A 391 39.41 -32.87 -58.35
C GLU A 391 38.54 -32.57 -57.13
N SER A 392 39.15 -32.59 -55.96
CA SER A 392 38.50 -32.25 -54.69
C SER A 392 38.20 -30.74 -54.66
N THR A 393 37.16 -30.33 -55.36
CA THR A 393 36.69 -28.94 -55.36
C THR A 393 35.66 -28.75 -54.25
N SER A 394 35.85 -27.71 -53.44
CA SER A 394 34.84 -27.23 -52.49
C SER A 394 33.48 -27.09 -53.21
N ALA A 395 32.45 -27.73 -52.66
CA ALA A 395 31.09 -27.55 -53.16
C ALA A 395 30.75 -26.05 -53.11
N SER A 396 30.29 -25.51 -54.23
CA SER A 396 29.97 -24.10 -54.36
C SER A 396 28.69 -23.94 -55.16
N THR A 397 27.75 -23.19 -54.59
CA THR A 397 26.38 -23.02 -55.11
C THR A 397 26.28 -21.69 -55.84
N ARG A 398 25.62 -21.69 -57.02
CA ARG A 398 25.44 -20.49 -57.85
C ARG A 398 24.02 -19.96 -57.67
N PHE A 399 23.92 -18.67 -57.37
CA PHE A 399 22.65 -17.95 -57.23
C PHE A 399 22.53 -16.88 -58.31
N ARG A 400 21.35 -16.74 -58.88
CA ARG A 400 21.02 -15.76 -59.91
C ARG A 400 19.88 -14.88 -59.42
N LEU A 401 20.08 -13.58 -59.44
CA LEU A 401 19.13 -12.59 -58.94
C LEU A 401 18.73 -11.64 -60.05
N ALA A 402 17.42 -11.49 -60.26
CA ALA A 402 16.85 -10.48 -61.14
C ALA A 402 17.35 -9.07 -60.78
N LYS A 403 17.22 -8.13 -61.71
CA LYS A 403 17.52 -6.71 -61.47
C LYS A 403 16.78 -6.21 -60.22
N ALA A 404 17.47 -5.49 -59.33
CA ALA A 404 16.94 -5.07 -58.02
C ALA A 404 16.34 -6.19 -57.14
N GLY A 405 16.66 -7.46 -57.43
CA GLY A 405 16.12 -8.61 -56.71
C GLY A 405 16.76 -8.78 -55.33
N VAL A 406 15.94 -9.15 -54.34
CA VAL A 406 16.40 -9.54 -52.99
C VAL A 406 15.73 -10.86 -52.63
N GLN A 407 16.53 -11.81 -52.17
CA GLN A 407 16.09 -13.14 -51.73
C GLN A 407 16.51 -13.37 -50.27
N CYS A 408 15.62 -13.99 -49.49
CA CYS A 408 15.91 -14.43 -48.13
C CYS A 408 15.75 -15.95 -48.08
N LEU A 409 16.84 -16.68 -48.31
CA LEU A 409 16.82 -18.12 -48.49
C LEU A 409 16.98 -18.85 -47.16
N GLN A 410 16.18 -19.91 -46.99
CA GLN A 410 16.19 -20.79 -45.83
C GLN A 410 16.19 -22.25 -46.29
N HIS A 411 17.11 -23.07 -45.77
CA HIS A 411 17.23 -24.49 -46.14
C HIS A 411 16.75 -25.46 -45.05
N THR A 412 16.53 -24.97 -43.83
CA THR A 412 16.01 -25.75 -42.68
C THR A 412 14.82 -25.05 -42.02
N GLU A 413 13.91 -25.82 -41.40
CA GLU A 413 12.83 -25.21 -40.62
C GLU A 413 13.38 -24.47 -39.38
N PRO A 414 12.87 -23.27 -39.07
CA PRO A 414 13.38 -22.48 -37.96
C PRO A 414 12.96 -23.11 -36.63
N LYS A 415 13.90 -23.17 -35.69
CA LYS A 415 13.62 -23.62 -34.33
C LYS A 415 12.75 -22.60 -33.58
N PRO A 416 11.91 -23.05 -32.62
CA PRO A 416 11.15 -22.14 -31.77
C PRO A 416 12.07 -21.17 -31.03
N THR A 417 11.69 -19.89 -31.00
CA THR A 417 12.40 -18.88 -30.21
C THR A 417 11.63 -18.65 -28.90
N GLU A 418 12.17 -19.13 -27.78
CA GLU A 418 11.69 -18.70 -26.46
C GLU A 418 12.48 -17.48 -25.99
N LEU A 419 11.79 -16.46 -25.47
CA LEU A 419 12.44 -15.36 -24.78
C LEU A 419 12.90 -15.86 -23.40
N PRO A 420 14.19 -15.67 -23.03
CA PRO A 420 14.66 -16.11 -21.72
C PRO A 420 13.96 -15.31 -20.62
N THR A 421 13.23 -16.00 -19.73
CA THR A 421 12.70 -15.38 -18.51
C THR A 421 13.84 -15.17 -17.52
N PRO A 422 13.95 -14.00 -16.85
CA PRO A 422 14.97 -13.78 -15.83
C PRO A 422 14.90 -14.86 -14.74
N ALA A 423 16.05 -15.47 -14.42
CA ALA A 423 16.12 -16.57 -13.45
C ALA A 423 15.58 -16.16 -12.07
N GLY A 424 15.82 -14.92 -11.63
CA GLY A 424 15.30 -14.39 -10.37
C GLY A 424 13.76 -14.31 -10.35
N LEU A 425 13.14 -13.83 -11.43
CA LEU A 425 11.67 -13.78 -11.54
C LEU A 425 11.06 -15.20 -11.49
N LEU A 426 11.63 -16.16 -12.22
CA LEU A 426 11.19 -17.55 -12.16
C LEU A 426 11.33 -18.15 -10.76
N GLN A 427 12.43 -17.86 -10.06
CA GLN A 427 12.64 -18.33 -8.69
C GLN A 427 11.57 -17.76 -7.74
N THR A 428 11.26 -16.46 -7.83
CA THR A 428 10.24 -15.81 -7.01
C THR A 428 8.82 -16.25 -7.38
N ILE A 429 8.51 -16.47 -8.65
CA ILE A 429 7.22 -17.04 -9.06
C ILE A 429 7.04 -18.42 -8.45
N ASN A 430 8.09 -19.24 -8.46
CA ASN A 430 8.08 -20.60 -7.93
C ASN A 430 8.24 -20.68 -6.40
N SER A 431 8.55 -19.58 -5.70
CA SER A 431 8.61 -19.59 -4.24
C SER A 431 7.18 -19.75 -3.69
N GLY A 432 6.88 -20.97 -3.24
CA GLY A 432 5.53 -21.38 -2.91
C GLY A 432 5.28 -21.50 -1.41
N VAL A 433 4.01 -21.33 -1.03
CA VAL A 433 3.48 -21.55 0.33
C VAL A 433 3.72 -22.98 0.85
N HIS A 434 3.99 -23.92 -0.06
CA HIS A 434 4.30 -25.30 0.29
C HIS A 434 5.75 -25.53 0.72
N SER A 435 6.64 -24.54 0.50
CA SER A 435 8.01 -24.54 0.97
C SER A 435 8.07 -24.57 2.50
N ASP A 436 9.05 -25.29 3.05
CA ASP A 436 9.35 -25.26 4.48
C ASP A 436 10.12 -23.98 4.88
N ALA A 437 10.73 -23.29 3.91
CA ALA A 437 11.30 -21.96 4.10
C ALA A 437 10.26 -20.87 3.81
N TYR A 438 10.23 -19.83 4.63
CA TYR A 438 9.30 -18.71 4.50
C TYR A 438 9.61 -17.85 3.26
N PRO A 439 8.62 -17.54 2.40
CA PRO A 439 8.86 -16.79 1.18
C PRO A 439 9.07 -15.29 1.46
N LYS A 440 10.23 -14.75 1.03
CA LYS A 440 10.52 -13.30 1.05
C LYS A 440 9.82 -12.51 -0.07
N VAL A 441 8.54 -12.79 -0.28
CA VAL A 441 7.76 -12.12 -1.32
C VAL A 441 6.32 -11.92 -0.86
N ILE A 442 5.83 -10.70 -1.03
CA ILE A 442 4.42 -10.35 -0.87
C ILE A 442 3.76 -10.39 -2.24
N ARG A 443 2.73 -11.22 -2.36
CA ARG A 443 1.96 -11.39 -3.60
C ARG A 443 0.75 -10.47 -3.58
N TRP A 444 0.69 -9.56 -4.55
CA TRP A 444 -0.41 -8.61 -4.69
C TRP A 444 -1.31 -8.99 -5.86
N ALA A 445 -2.62 -8.94 -5.62
CA ALA A 445 -3.67 -9.18 -6.62
C ALA A 445 -4.69 -8.03 -6.61
N VAL A 446 -5.48 -7.93 -7.69
CA VAL A 446 -6.49 -6.87 -7.88
C VAL A 446 -7.47 -6.74 -6.71
N SER A 447 -7.81 -7.85 -6.03
CA SER A 447 -8.66 -7.83 -4.83
C SER A 447 -8.06 -7.10 -3.63
N ASN A 448 -6.79 -6.68 -3.71
CA ASN A 448 -6.09 -5.95 -2.67
C ASN A 448 -6.15 -4.42 -2.85
N ALA A 449 -6.66 -3.93 -3.99
CA ALA A 449 -6.70 -2.50 -4.28
C ALA A 449 -7.50 -1.66 -3.26
N ASN A 450 -8.44 -2.28 -2.54
CA ASN A 450 -9.21 -1.60 -1.50
C ASN A 450 -8.53 -1.58 -0.12
N ARG A 451 -7.28 -2.06 0.02
CA ARG A 451 -6.50 -1.97 1.27
C ARG A 451 -5.10 -1.42 1.04
N VAL A 452 -4.46 -1.03 2.14
CA VAL A 452 -3.01 -0.87 2.22
C VAL A 452 -2.38 -2.27 2.30
N THR A 453 -1.51 -2.60 1.34
CA THR A 453 -0.72 -3.84 1.39
C THR A 453 0.61 -3.55 2.05
N MET A 454 0.88 -4.25 3.15
CA MET A 454 2.15 -4.16 3.87
C MET A 454 3.21 -5.06 3.25
N VAL A 455 4.42 -4.53 3.09
CA VAL A 455 5.60 -5.26 2.63
C VAL A 455 6.65 -5.22 3.74
N PRO A 456 6.88 -6.33 4.48
CA PRO A 456 7.90 -6.36 5.52
C PRO A 456 9.29 -6.08 4.97
N THR A 457 10.17 -5.48 5.78
CA THR A 457 11.56 -5.19 5.38
C THR A 457 12.23 -6.44 4.78
N GLY A 458 12.93 -6.27 3.65
CA GLY A 458 13.63 -7.36 2.96
C GLY A 458 12.74 -8.32 2.17
N HIS A 459 11.46 -7.99 1.94
CA HIS A 459 10.55 -8.74 1.08
C HIS A 459 10.29 -8.01 -0.23
N ASP A 460 10.26 -8.76 -1.33
CA ASP A 460 9.87 -8.22 -2.63
C ASP A 460 8.34 -8.12 -2.77
N LEU A 461 7.88 -7.24 -3.63
CA LEU A 461 6.47 -7.15 -4.04
C LEU A 461 6.30 -7.78 -5.43
N LEU A 462 5.55 -8.87 -5.51
CA LEU A 462 5.21 -9.55 -6.77
C LEU A 462 3.75 -9.26 -7.14
N ILE A 463 3.56 -8.59 -8.28
CA ILE A 463 2.27 -8.24 -8.85
C ILE A 463 1.99 -9.17 -10.02
N GLU A 464 0.78 -9.70 -10.10
CA GLU A 464 0.37 -10.66 -11.13
C GLU A 464 -0.96 -10.28 -11.77
N HIS A 465 -1.07 -10.46 -13.09
CA HIS A 465 -2.32 -10.29 -13.83
C HIS A 465 -2.37 -11.16 -15.10
N GLU A 466 -3.56 -11.36 -15.66
CA GLU A 466 -3.75 -12.17 -16.89
C GLU A 466 -3.35 -11.41 -18.16
N THR A 467 -3.55 -10.10 -18.17
CA THR A 467 -3.19 -9.21 -19.29
C THR A 467 -1.86 -8.52 -19.03
N PRO A 468 -1.13 -8.06 -20.07
CA PRO A 468 0.00 -7.16 -19.90
C PRO A 468 -0.41 -5.93 -19.10
N PHE A 469 0.48 -5.42 -18.27
CA PHE A 469 0.26 -4.21 -17.49
C PHE A 469 1.56 -3.46 -17.18
N ARG A 470 1.41 -2.20 -16.78
CA ARG A 470 2.47 -1.36 -16.20
C ARG A 470 2.16 -1.11 -14.74
N ALA A 471 3.17 -1.20 -13.88
CA ALA A 471 3.09 -0.81 -12.48
C ALA A 471 3.97 0.43 -12.22
N ALA A 472 3.40 1.42 -11.56
CA ALA A 472 4.08 2.65 -11.16
C ALA A 472 3.89 2.86 -9.65
N LEU A 473 4.96 2.88 -8.87
CA LEU A 473 4.93 3.24 -7.45
C LEU A 473 5.42 4.67 -7.33
N ASN A 474 4.52 5.56 -6.94
CA ASN A 474 4.80 6.97 -6.74
C ASN A 474 4.92 7.24 -5.25
N ASP A 475 5.99 7.89 -4.83
CA ASP A 475 6.11 8.40 -3.46
C ASP A 475 5.03 9.47 -3.21
N THR A 476 4.64 9.60 -1.95
CA THR A 476 3.86 10.73 -1.45
C THR A 476 4.63 12.06 -1.49
N ASP A 477 5.96 12.04 -1.45
CA ASP A 477 6.81 13.20 -1.69
C ASP A 477 7.09 13.35 -3.21
N PRO A 478 6.66 14.45 -3.85
CA PRO A 478 6.89 14.68 -5.27
C PRO A 478 8.38 14.81 -5.66
N ASP A 479 9.29 15.02 -4.70
CA ASP A 479 10.73 15.11 -4.95
C ASP A 479 11.46 13.74 -4.92
N CYS A 480 10.76 12.65 -4.59
CA CYS A 480 11.31 11.29 -4.57
C CYS A 480 11.17 10.55 -5.91
N ASP A 481 12.13 9.65 -6.19
CA ASP A 481 12.15 8.86 -7.43
C ASP A 481 10.97 7.85 -7.44
N SER A 482 10.18 7.83 -8.52
CA SER A 482 9.12 6.82 -8.69
C SER A 482 9.68 5.51 -9.28
N ILE A 483 8.99 4.39 -9.08
CA ILE A 483 9.41 3.09 -9.65
C ILE A 483 8.41 2.68 -10.71
N ASN A 484 8.85 2.59 -11.97
CA ASN A 484 8.01 2.15 -13.09
C ASN A 484 8.53 0.84 -13.69
N ARG A 485 7.64 -0.14 -13.88
CA ARG A 485 7.97 -1.45 -14.45
C ARG A 485 6.89 -1.92 -15.41
N GLN A 486 7.31 -2.46 -16.55
CA GLN A 486 6.43 -3.17 -17.48
C GLN A 486 6.36 -4.66 -17.09
N SER A 487 5.19 -5.26 -17.21
CA SER A 487 5.00 -6.67 -16.89
C SER A 487 5.72 -7.59 -17.87
N GLN A 488 6.26 -8.70 -17.37
CA GLN A 488 6.88 -9.75 -18.16
C GLN A 488 5.95 -10.95 -18.25
N ARG A 489 5.77 -11.49 -19.46
CA ARG A 489 4.98 -12.70 -19.67
C ARG A 489 5.78 -13.92 -19.24
N VAL A 490 5.22 -14.70 -18.32
CA VAL A 490 5.75 -16.02 -17.92
C VAL A 490 4.61 -17.01 -18.06
N SER A 491 4.76 -17.97 -18.97
CA SER A 491 3.68 -18.89 -19.38
C SER A 491 2.44 -18.13 -19.91
N ASP A 492 1.30 -18.24 -19.23
CA ASP A 492 0.01 -17.65 -19.56
C ASP A 492 -0.32 -16.40 -18.74
N ARG A 493 0.59 -15.93 -17.87
CA ARG A 493 0.36 -14.78 -17.00
C ARG A 493 1.46 -13.73 -17.10
N HIS A 494 1.18 -12.54 -16.59
CA HIS A 494 2.06 -11.38 -16.58
C HIS A 494 2.46 -11.02 -15.16
N PHE A 495 3.73 -10.71 -14.96
CA PHE A 495 4.30 -10.43 -13.65
C PHE A 495 5.15 -9.17 -13.62
N VAL A 496 5.09 -8.44 -12.51
CA VAL A 496 6.05 -7.39 -12.14
C VAL A 496 6.63 -7.75 -10.78
N LEU A 497 7.96 -7.77 -10.68
CA LEU A 497 8.68 -7.90 -9.42
C LEU A 497 9.30 -6.54 -9.05
N ILE A 498 9.00 -6.06 -7.85
CA ILE A 498 9.56 -4.85 -7.27
C ILE A 498 10.39 -5.25 -6.07
N ASP A 499 11.66 -4.87 -6.09
CA ASP A 499 12.62 -5.19 -5.04
C ASP A 499 12.23 -4.51 -3.72
N GLY A 500 12.28 -5.29 -2.62
CA GLY A 500 12.03 -4.85 -1.26
C GLY A 500 13.01 -3.83 -0.68
N HIS A 501 14.06 -3.43 -1.41
CA HIS A 501 15.02 -2.41 -1.01
C HIS A 501 14.51 -0.96 -1.13
N CYS A 502 13.22 -0.78 -1.44
CA CYS A 502 12.56 0.52 -1.39
C CYS A 502 12.62 1.08 0.04
N ARG A 503 12.72 2.42 0.17
CA ARG A 503 12.86 3.10 1.47
C ARG A 503 11.61 2.87 2.33
N ASN A 504 11.74 3.01 3.66
CA ASN A 504 10.66 2.85 4.65
C ASN A 504 9.56 3.91 4.43
N GLU A 505 8.73 3.73 3.43
CA GLU A 505 7.83 4.76 2.88
C GLU A 505 6.50 4.13 2.42
N THR A 506 5.48 4.97 2.36
CA THR A 506 4.17 4.63 1.79
C THR A 506 4.14 5.10 0.34
N TYR A 507 3.80 4.21 -0.59
CA TYR A 507 3.70 4.50 -2.01
C TYR A 507 2.26 4.40 -2.51
N ASN A 508 1.88 5.30 -3.40
CA ASN A 508 0.68 5.16 -4.23
C ASN A 508 1.06 4.36 -5.48
N MET A 509 0.56 3.13 -5.57
CA MET A 509 0.74 2.27 -6.71
C MET A 509 -0.39 2.48 -7.73
N GLU A 510 -0.02 2.82 -8.96
CA GLU A 510 -0.89 2.88 -10.12
C GLU A 510 -0.59 1.70 -11.05
N LEU A 511 -1.61 0.93 -11.38
CA LEU A 511 -1.55 -0.17 -12.35
C LEU A 511 -2.34 0.21 -13.60
N THR A 512 -1.73 0.06 -14.78
CA THR A 512 -2.42 0.22 -16.07
C THR A 512 -2.44 -1.12 -16.79
N PHE A 513 -3.62 -1.70 -16.97
CA PHE A 513 -3.81 -3.00 -17.61
C PHE A 513 -4.16 -2.83 -19.09
N PHE A 514 -3.48 -3.57 -19.96
CA PHE A 514 -3.59 -3.52 -21.41
C PHE A 514 -4.38 -4.73 -21.94
N GLY A 515 -5.64 -4.88 -21.51
CA GLY A 515 -6.55 -5.94 -21.95
C GLY A 515 -7.33 -5.57 -23.22
N ASP A 516 -8.55 -6.10 -23.38
CA ASP A 516 -9.46 -5.69 -24.47
C ASP A 516 -9.73 -4.18 -24.45
N LYS A 517 -9.78 -3.61 -23.25
CA LYS A 517 -9.80 -2.18 -22.97
C LYS A 517 -8.73 -1.88 -21.94
N VAL A 518 -8.19 -0.67 -22.02
CA VAL A 518 -7.24 -0.17 -21.04
C VAL A 518 -8.00 0.18 -19.76
N SER A 519 -7.54 -0.32 -18.64
CA SER A 519 -8.09 0.00 -17.32
C SER A 519 -6.97 0.41 -16.36
N ARG A 520 -7.31 1.25 -15.38
CA ARG A 520 -6.39 1.76 -14.37
C ARG A 520 -6.89 1.42 -12.98
N LEU A 521 -5.98 1.17 -12.06
CA LEU A 521 -6.27 0.81 -10.69
C LEU A 521 -5.22 1.39 -9.76
N SER A 522 -5.68 2.05 -8.70
CA SER A 522 -4.82 2.60 -7.65
C SER A 522 -4.86 1.70 -6.42
N SER A 523 -3.74 1.60 -5.71
CA SER A 523 -3.59 0.89 -4.44
C SER A 523 -2.52 1.58 -3.60
N VAL A 524 -2.56 1.40 -2.29
CA VAL A 524 -1.50 1.88 -1.39
C VAL A 524 -0.62 0.71 -0.98
N ILE A 525 0.68 0.90 -1.05
CA ILE A 525 1.70 -0.06 -0.61
C ILE A 525 2.49 0.59 0.53
N GLU A 526 2.66 -0.12 1.64
CA GLU A 526 3.44 0.35 2.79
C GLU A 526 4.62 -0.58 3.02
N PHE A 527 5.83 -0.10 2.78
CA PHE A 527 7.04 -0.83 3.15
C PHE A 527 7.31 -0.60 4.63
N LEU A 528 7.19 -1.67 5.42
CA LEU A 528 7.25 -1.59 6.86
C LEU A 528 8.68 -1.31 7.33
N PRO A 529 8.86 -0.45 8.36
CA PRO A 529 10.18 -0.19 8.92
C PRO A 529 10.72 -1.40 9.69
N CYS A 530 12.05 -1.49 9.79
CA CYS A 530 12.73 -2.52 10.56
C CYS A 530 12.40 -2.46 12.07
N GLU A 531 12.21 -1.24 12.59
CA GLU A 531 11.82 -1.01 13.99
C GLU A 531 10.54 -0.18 14.09
N PRO A 532 9.62 -0.53 15.01
CA PRO A 532 8.42 0.26 15.26
C PRO A 532 8.79 1.57 15.95
N ASN A 533 8.05 2.63 15.64
CA ASN A 533 8.24 3.94 16.27
C ASN A 533 7.01 4.31 17.09
N VAL A 534 7.11 4.26 18.42
CA VAL A 534 6.05 4.69 19.35
C VAL A 534 6.45 6.02 19.97
N PHE A 535 5.58 7.02 19.88
CA PHE A 535 5.86 8.35 20.43
C PHE A 535 5.17 8.52 21.80
N PRO A 536 5.90 8.88 22.87
CA PRO A 536 5.31 9.17 24.18
C PRO A 536 4.56 10.53 24.21
N GLY A 537 4.71 11.32 23.14
CA GLY A 537 4.05 12.62 22.95
C GLY A 537 4.41 13.20 21.58
N TYR A 538 3.66 14.20 21.15
CA TYR A 538 3.83 14.86 19.86
C TYR A 538 4.53 16.20 20.03
N SER A 539 5.37 16.56 19.06
CA SER A 539 5.72 17.96 18.79
C SER A 539 4.71 18.61 17.86
N ASP A 540 4.67 19.95 17.84
CA ASP A 540 3.80 20.77 17.00
C ASP A 540 3.81 20.34 15.51
N SER A 541 4.99 20.05 14.98
CA SER A 541 5.18 19.56 13.60
C SER A 541 4.48 18.23 13.30
N VAL A 542 4.33 17.35 14.30
CA VAL A 542 3.65 16.06 14.15
C VAL A 542 2.13 16.25 14.34
N LEU A 543 1.71 17.08 15.32
CA LEU A 543 0.30 17.42 15.53
C LEU A 543 -0.35 18.08 14.31
N ALA A 544 0.40 18.92 13.58
CA ALA A 544 -0.08 19.58 12.37
C ALA A 544 -0.43 18.60 11.23
N ASN A 545 0.13 17.39 11.27
CA ASN A 545 -0.03 16.36 10.23
C ASN A 545 -0.90 15.17 10.69
N CYS A 546 -1.44 15.19 11.91
CA CYS A 546 -2.31 14.12 12.41
C CYS A 546 -3.63 14.04 11.61
N ARG A 547 -4.00 12.83 11.17
CA ARG A 547 -5.22 12.58 10.39
C ARG A 547 -6.48 12.64 11.25
N GLN A 548 -6.38 12.22 12.51
CA GLN A 548 -7.41 12.36 13.53
C GLN A 548 -6.89 13.23 14.68
N LEU A 549 -7.84 13.74 15.43
CA LEU A 549 -7.60 14.57 16.59
C LEU A 549 -7.07 13.69 17.74
N PRO A 550 -5.84 13.87 18.22
CA PRO A 550 -5.32 13.01 19.26
C PRO A 550 -6.12 13.18 20.56
N MET A 551 -6.45 12.05 21.17
CA MET A 551 -7.20 11.95 22.42
C MET A 551 -6.32 11.32 23.50
N LEU A 552 -6.52 11.71 24.74
CA LEU A 552 -5.97 11.02 25.91
C LEU A 552 -7.04 10.26 26.66
N LEU A 553 -6.60 9.24 27.40
CA LEU A 553 -7.41 8.49 28.35
C LEU A 553 -6.68 8.44 29.69
N LEU A 554 -7.36 8.88 30.76
CA LEU A 554 -6.95 8.65 32.14
C LEU A 554 -8.02 7.81 32.84
N THR A 555 -7.60 6.93 33.74
CA THR A 555 -8.51 6.06 34.50
C THR A 555 -8.06 5.97 35.95
N ASN A 556 -8.96 5.63 36.86
CA ASN A 556 -8.68 5.56 38.30
C ASN A 556 -8.58 4.14 38.86
N GLY A 557 -8.61 3.10 38.02
CA GLY A 557 -8.65 1.70 38.46
C GLY A 557 -9.95 1.26 39.16
N CYS A 558 -10.96 2.13 39.22
CA CYS A 558 -12.31 1.83 39.72
C CYS A 558 -13.39 1.95 38.64
N GLY A 559 -13.00 2.21 37.39
CA GLY A 559 -13.89 2.29 36.24
C GLY A 559 -14.33 3.70 35.86
N ALA A 560 -13.92 4.74 36.59
CA ALA A 560 -14.09 6.12 36.15
C ALA A 560 -13.01 6.49 35.13
N MET A 561 -13.28 7.50 34.31
CA MET A 561 -12.32 7.95 33.30
C MET A 561 -12.37 9.45 33.02
N SER A 562 -11.31 9.92 32.38
CA SER A 562 -11.22 11.17 31.65
C SER A 562 -10.83 10.89 30.21
N ARG A 563 -11.54 11.51 29.26
CA ARG A 563 -11.28 11.40 27.82
C ARG A 563 -11.26 12.81 27.23
N MET A 564 -10.08 13.33 26.96
CA MET A 564 -9.89 14.73 26.55
C MET A 564 -9.05 14.83 25.28
N SER A 565 -9.32 15.87 24.48
CA SER A 565 -8.56 16.14 23.27
C SER A 565 -7.20 16.77 23.57
N ALA A 566 -6.23 16.55 22.69
CA ALA A 566 -4.99 17.32 22.62
C ALA A 566 -5.26 18.83 22.53
N TRP A 567 -6.35 19.23 21.87
CA TRP A 567 -6.83 20.61 21.88
C TRP A 567 -7.78 20.79 23.06
N LEU A 568 -7.22 21.26 24.18
CA LEU A 568 -7.92 21.38 25.44
C LEU A 568 -9.23 22.19 25.28
N GLY A 569 -10.36 21.57 25.63
CA GLY A 569 -11.69 22.17 25.49
C GLY A 569 -12.44 21.83 24.20
N GLU A 570 -11.78 21.22 23.21
CA GLU A 570 -12.43 20.72 22.01
C GLU A 570 -13.18 19.40 22.29
N VAL A 571 -14.37 19.27 21.70
CA VAL A 571 -15.26 18.11 21.83
C VAL A 571 -15.65 17.67 20.44
N GLN A 572 -15.52 16.37 20.16
CA GLN A 572 -15.95 15.73 18.93
C GLN A 572 -16.95 14.60 19.16
N SER A 573 -17.04 14.12 20.39
CA SER A 573 -17.93 13.05 20.80
C SER A 573 -18.69 13.39 22.08
N LYS A 574 -19.89 12.83 22.23
CA LYS A 574 -20.61 12.88 23.50
C LYS A 574 -19.82 12.24 24.64
N TYR A 575 -18.91 11.32 24.34
CA TYR A 575 -18.06 10.64 25.32
C TYR A 575 -16.80 11.42 25.70
N ASP A 576 -16.50 12.54 25.05
CA ASP A 576 -15.45 13.46 25.52
C ASP A 576 -15.88 14.07 26.84
N CYS A 577 -15.05 13.91 27.87
CA CYS A 577 -15.33 14.42 29.20
C CYS A 577 -14.05 14.63 30.00
N VAL A 578 -14.03 15.71 30.78
CA VAL A 578 -13.02 15.91 31.84
C VAL A 578 -13.16 14.84 32.92
N LEU A 579 -14.39 14.46 33.29
CA LEU A 579 -14.64 13.41 34.27
C LEU A 579 -15.99 12.73 34.05
N ALA A 580 -15.93 11.43 33.76
CA ALA A 580 -17.04 10.50 33.86
C ALA A 580 -16.83 9.57 35.05
N ALA A 581 -17.65 9.72 36.09
CA ALA A 581 -17.49 9.01 37.36
C ALA A 581 -18.16 7.63 37.34
N ASN A 582 -17.53 6.68 38.02
CA ASN A 582 -18.22 5.47 38.48
C ASN A 582 -18.80 5.74 39.87
N LEU A 583 -20.12 5.88 39.95
CA LEU A 583 -20.81 6.22 41.21
C LEU A 583 -20.97 5.01 42.16
N HIS A 584 -20.70 3.79 41.71
CA HIS A 584 -20.81 2.61 42.56
C HIS A 584 -19.52 2.35 43.34
N SER A 585 -19.60 2.28 44.66
CA SER A 585 -18.44 2.28 45.57
C SER A 585 -17.53 1.04 45.49
N ARG A 586 -18.01 -0.06 44.90
CA ARG A 586 -17.26 -1.35 44.87
C ARG A 586 -17.16 -2.04 43.53
N LEU A 587 -17.95 -1.66 42.53
CA LEU A 587 -18.13 -2.43 41.30
C LEU A 587 -18.05 -1.45 40.12
N PRO A 588 -17.44 -1.84 38.99
CA PRO A 588 -17.56 -1.09 37.76
C PRO A 588 -19.03 -1.11 37.30
N VAL A 589 -19.59 0.07 37.06
CA VAL A 589 -20.91 0.25 36.45
C VAL A 589 -20.84 1.35 35.40
N ASP A 590 -21.93 1.54 34.67
CA ASP A 590 -22.02 2.60 33.67
C ASP A 590 -21.81 3.99 34.30
N ARG A 591 -21.13 4.86 33.56
CA ARG A 591 -20.54 6.08 34.13
C ARG A 591 -21.54 7.24 34.10
N GLN A 592 -21.38 8.20 35.01
CA GLN A 592 -22.12 9.46 34.96
C GLN A 592 -21.19 10.57 34.46
N VAL A 593 -21.56 11.24 33.37
CA VAL A 593 -20.81 12.41 32.89
C VAL A 593 -21.26 13.63 33.68
N MET A 594 -20.34 14.21 34.46
CA MET A 594 -20.61 15.43 35.23
C MET A 594 -19.67 16.60 34.91
N ALA A 595 -18.49 16.34 34.36
CA ALA A 595 -17.58 17.38 33.87
C ALA A 595 -17.28 17.14 32.38
N LYS A 596 -17.78 18.02 31.52
CA LYS A 596 -17.74 17.86 30.06
C LYS A 596 -16.44 18.36 29.47
N ARG A 597 -16.11 19.64 29.65
CA ARG A 597 -14.88 20.22 29.10
C ARG A 597 -14.36 21.37 29.93
N LEU A 598 -13.09 21.69 29.72
CA LEU A 598 -12.37 22.75 30.40
C LEU A 598 -11.88 23.74 29.34
N ARG A 599 -12.27 25.02 29.46
CA ARG A 599 -11.87 26.10 28.54
C ARG A 599 -10.92 27.02 29.27
N VAL A 600 -9.79 27.37 28.66
CA VAL A 600 -8.70 28.09 29.33
C VAL A 600 -8.24 29.29 28.52
N TRP A 601 -8.13 30.44 29.19
CA TRP A 601 -7.50 31.64 28.66
C TRP A 601 -6.34 32.05 29.57
N VAL A 602 -5.26 32.54 28.98
CA VAL A 602 -4.06 32.97 29.69
C VAL A 602 -3.82 34.43 29.36
N ASN A 603 -3.74 35.25 30.41
CA ASN A 603 -3.30 36.62 30.33
C ASN A 603 -1.84 36.69 30.77
N ALA A 604 -0.93 36.85 29.82
CA ALA A 604 0.48 37.07 30.10
C ALA A 604 0.81 38.53 29.80
N ASN A 605 1.17 39.30 30.83
CA ASN A 605 1.56 40.70 30.69
C ASN A 605 0.54 41.57 29.92
N SER A 606 -0.75 41.46 30.29
CA SER A 606 -1.90 42.13 29.66
C SER A 606 -2.26 41.65 28.24
N PHE A 607 -1.69 40.55 27.77
CA PHE A 607 -2.05 39.93 26.50
C PHE A 607 -2.87 38.67 26.74
N LEU A 608 -4.18 38.75 26.52
CA LEU A 608 -5.10 37.62 26.69
C LEU A 608 -5.06 36.71 25.47
N SER A 609 -4.87 35.41 25.71
CA SER A 609 -4.85 34.37 24.70
C SER A 609 -5.72 33.19 25.12
N GLU A 610 -6.61 32.73 24.24
CA GLU A 610 -7.27 31.44 24.42
C GLU A 610 -6.27 30.31 24.15
N LEU A 611 -6.28 29.28 25.01
CA LEU A 611 -5.56 28.04 24.72
C LEU A 611 -6.42 27.21 23.79
N GLY A 612 -5.95 27.04 22.57
CA GLY A 612 -6.62 26.24 21.55
C GLY A 612 -5.58 25.58 20.64
N ARG A 613 -5.95 25.30 19.40
CA ARG A 613 -5.06 24.61 18.43
C ARG A 613 -3.76 25.36 18.17
N THR A 614 -3.85 26.68 18.12
CA THR A 614 -2.70 27.54 17.84
C THR A 614 -1.80 27.61 19.07
N ARG A 615 -0.51 27.31 18.89
CA ARG A 615 0.57 27.46 19.89
C ARG A 615 0.73 26.31 20.90
N LEU A 616 0.11 25.16 20.66
CA LEU A 616 0.45 23.93 21.35
C LEU A 616 1.82 23.45 20.84
N ILE A 617 2.86 23.50 21.68
CA ILE A 617 4.21 23.08 21.33
C ILE A 617 4.31 21.55 21.34
N SER A 618 3.76 20.95 22.39
CA SER A 618 3.77 19.50 22.57
C SER A 618 2.67 19.02 23.50
N PHE A 619 2.29 17.77 23.30
CA PHE A 619 1.23 17.09 24.03
C PHE A 619 1.61 15.64 24.26
N GLY A 620 1.36 15.11 25.46
CA GLY A 620 1.64 13.72 25.79
C GLY A 620 0.61 13.13 26.74
N ALA A 621 0.50 11.81 26.71
CA ALA A 621 -0.43 11.05 27.53
C ALA A 621 0.23 9.75 28.02
N GLY A 622 -0.05 9.40 29.27
CA GLY A 622 0.41 8.19 29.95
C GLY A 622 -0.37 8.05 31.26
N GLU A 623 0.30 7.74 32.38
CA GLU A 623 -0.35 7.81 33.70
C GLU A 623 -0.76 9.25 34.07
N ARG A 624 -0.06 10.24 33.51
CA ARG A 624 -0.41 11.66 33.54
C ARG A 624 -0.50 12.18 32.11
N ALA A 625 -1.41 13.10 31.88
CA ALA A 625 -1.47 13.86 30.63
C ALA A 625 -0.79 15.22 30.82
N TRP A 626 -0.23 15.76 29.74
CA TRP A 626 0.36 17.08 29.77
C TRP A 626 0.25 17.82 28.44
N TRP A 627 0.17 19.14 28.54
CA TRP A 627 0.18 20.08 27.41
C TRP A 627 1.23 21.14 27.67
N LEU A 628 2.01 21.47 26.65
CA LEU A 628 2.97 22.57 26.69
C LEU A 628 2.58 23.62 25.65
N TYR A 629 2.20 24.81 26.11
CA TYR A 629 1.78 25.92 25.26
C TYR A 629 2.83 27.02 25.22
N GLU A 630 2.97 27.67 24.06
CA GLU A 630 3.66 28.95 23.93
C GLU A 630 2.65 30.10 23.93
N VAL A 631 2.63 30.89 25.01
CA VAL A 631 1.67 31.98 25.18
C VAL A 631 2.35 33.33 24.94
N PRO A 632 1.88 34.18 24.02
CA PRO A 632 2.48 35.49 23.78
C PRO A 632 2.27 36.45 24.94
N ALA A 633 3.30 37.24 25.25
CA ALA A 633 3.32 38.25 26.32
C ALA A 633 3.60 39.69 25.80
N GLY A 634 3.47 39.89 24.48
CA GLY A 634 3.75 41.17 23.77
C GLY A 634 5.22 41.36 23.37
N GLU A 635 5.51 42.31 22.48
CA GLU A 635 6.89 42.67 22.03
C GLU A 635 7.77 41.48 21.59
N SER A 636 7.19 40.51 20.89
CA SER A 636 7.87 39.26 20.49
C SER A 636 8.37 38.40 21.66
N ARG A 637 7.76 38.51 22.84
CA ARG A 637 7.98 37.66 24.02
C ARG A 637 6.89 36.60 24.14
N SER A 638 7.25 35.46 24.73
CA SER A 638 6.35 34.36 25.05
C SER A 638 6.68 33.74 26.41
N VAL A 639 5.65 33.19 27.06
CA VAL A 639 5.70 32.37 28.27
C VAL A 639 5.42 30.92 27.88
N ARG A 640 6.17 29.98 28.44
CA ARG A 640 5.83 28.55 28.31
C ARG A 640 4.93 28.14 29.46
N LEU A 641 3.72 27.71 29.15
CA LEU A 641 2.76 27.21 30.12
C LEU A 641 2.65 25.68 29.98
N LYS A 642 3.00 24.96 31.05
CA LYS A 642 2.75 23.52 31.17
C LYS A 642 1.47 23.30 31.96
N ILE A 643 0.55 22.52 31.39
CA ILE A 643 -0.63 22.02 32.07
C ILE A 643 -0.44 20.53 32.24
N THR A 644 -0.59 20.00 33.45
CA THR A 644 -0.64 18.55 33.69
C THR A 644 -2.00 18.16 34.22
N ALA A 645 -2.48 16.97 33.85
CA ALA A 645 -3.70 16.39 34.38
C ALA A 645 -3.43 14.96 34.86
N GLU A 646 -3.94 14.62 36.05
CA GLU A 646 -3.86 13.29 36.61
C GLU A 646 -5.22 12.89 37.21
N MET A 647 -5.60 11.63 37.02
CA MET A 647 -6.76 11.06 37.68
C MET A 647 -6.29 10.30 38.92
N LEU A 648 -6.85 10.63 40.09
CA LEU A 648 -6.37 10.05 41.35
C LEU A 648 -6.82 8.60 41.48
N HIS A 649 -5.89 7.71 41.81
CA HIS A 649 -6.17 6.28 41.89
C HIS A 649 -7.22 5.98 42.98
N GLY A 650 -8.27 5.25 42.62
CA GLY A 650 -9.33 4.86 43.54
C GLY A 650 -10.41 5.92 43.79
N GLU A 651 -10.25 7.13 43.28
CA GLU A 651 -11.14 8.27 43.54
C GLU A 651 -11.78 8.78 42.25
N ASN A 652 -13.02 9.25 42.31
CA ASN A 652 -13.67 9.98 41.22
C ASN A 652 -13.17 11.45 41.19
N SER A 653 -11.86 11.62 41.08
CA SER A 653 -11.17 12.92 41.16
C SER A 653 -10.17 13.08 40.02
N ILE A 654 -10.15 14.25 39.41
CA ILE A 654 -9.10 14.68 38.46
C ILE A 654 -8.48 15.99 38.94
N ARG A 655 -7.16 16.08 38.87
CA ARG A 655 -6.38 17.26 39.22
C ARG A 655 -5.71 17.84 37.99
N PHE A 656 -5.80 19.15 37.84
CA PHE A 656 -5.03 19.94 36.89
C PHE A 656 -4.00 20.78 37.63
N CYS A 657 -2.76 20.79 37.15
CA CYS A 657 -1.73 21.70 37.62
C CYS A 657 -1.26 22.60 36.48
N PHE A 658 -1.18 23.91 36.76
CA PHE A 658 -0.73 24.93 35.82
C PHE A 658 0.61 25.49 36.30
N GLU A 659 1.65 25.36 35.48
CA GLU A 659 3.00 25.82 35.80
C GLU A 659 3.54 26.65 34.62
N ALA A 660 4.02 27.86 34.91
CA ALA A 660 4.57 28.74 33.90
C ALA A 660 6.07 28.98 34.11
N ASN A 661 6.83 28.90 33.01
CA ASN A 661 8.26 29.15 32.97
C ASN A 661 8.57 30.23 31.91
N SER A 662 9.36 31.24 32.28
CA SER A 662 9.77 32.35 31.40
C SER A 662 11.28 32.58 31.50
N ALA A 663 11.90 33.03 30.41
CA ALA A 663 13.33 33.37 30.35
C ALA A 663 13.66 34.71 31.03
N LYS A 664 12.66 35.52 31.42
CA LYS A 664 12.83 36.82 32.09
C LYS A 664 11.92 36.94 33.31
N GLN A 665 12.46 37.52 34.37
CA GLN A 665 11.98 37.36 35.76
C GLN A 665 10.84 38.32 36.20
N SER A 666 9.95 38.76 35.30
CA SER A 666 8.96 39.82 35.67
C SER A 666 7.62 39.78 34.92
N GLU A 667 7.13 38.62 34.49
CA GLU A 667 5.85 38.53 33.77
C GLU A 667 4.73 38.15 34.74
N GLU A 668 3.71 39.00 34.88
CA GLU A 668 2.46 38.66 35.57
C GLU A 668 1.63 37.73 34.68
N ILE A 669 1.28 36.57 35.20
CA ILE A 669 0.53 35.52 34.49
C ILE A 669 -0.72 35.21 35.29
N GLU A 670 -1.86 35.32 34.61
CA GLU A 670 -3.17 34.98 35.17
C GLU A 670 -3.89 34.05 34.21
N ILE A 671 -4.48 32.98 34.75
CA ILE A 671 -5.24 31.98 33.99
C ILE A 671 -6.72 32.11 34.34
N THR A 672 -7.55 32.23 33.31
CA THR A 672 -9.00 32.10 33.40
C THR A 672 -9.42 30.70 32.99
N VAL A 673 -10.11 29.98 33.87
CA VAL A 673 -10.59 28.62 33.61
C VAL A 673 -12.12 28.56 33.71
N ARG A 674 -12.78 28.02 32.69
CA ARG A 674 -14.21 27.65 32.73
C ARG A 674 -14.36 26.15 32.68
N LEU A 675 -15.26 25.64 33.54
CA LEU A 675 -15.67 24.24 33.55
C LEU A 675 -17.11 24.16 33.05
N ASP A 676 -17.35 23.35 32.03
CA ASP A 676 -18.69 23.02 31.58
C ASP A 676 -19.10 21.68 32.20
N VAL A 677 -20.28 21.62 32.81
CA VAL A 677 -20.85 20.48 33.54
C VAL A 677 -22.09 19.94 32.84
N GLU A 678 -22.36 18.66 33.11
CA GLU A 678 -23.57 17.96 32.67
C GLU A 678 -24.14 17.14 33.84
N ASP A 679 -25.35 16.58 33.69
CA ASP A 679 -25.93 15.60 34.62
C ASP A 679 -26.69 14.56 33.81
N ARG A 680 -25.95 13.65 33.15
CA ARG A 680 -26.54 12.64 32.27
C ARG A 680 -25.87 11.28 32.40
N SER A 681 -26.63 10.26 32.02
CA SER A 681 -26.08 8.92 31.80
C SER A 681 -25.05 8.94 30.70
N PHE A 682 -24.16 7.93 30.71
CA PHE A 682 -23.04 7.87 29.79
C PHE A 682 -23.44 7.95 28.31
N HIS A 683 -24.56 7.33 27.96
CA HIS A 683 -25.06 7.23 26.58
C HIS A 683 -26.06 8.32 26.18
N GLY A 684 -26.56 9.11 27.15
CA GLY A 684 -27.51 10.18 26.91
C GLY A 684 -26.88 11.46 26.38
N GLU A 685 -27.73 12.47 26.17
CA GLU A 685 -27.33 13.82 25.76
C GLU A 685 -28.03 14.84 26.66
N THR A 686 -27.34 15.93 26.99
CA THR A 686 -27.96 17.08 27.66
C THR A 686 -28.56 17.99 26.59
N LYS A 687 -29.82 18.38 26.77
CA LYS A 687 -30.53 19.32 25.91
C LYS A 687 -31.14 20.43 26.75
N LEU A 688 -30.98 21.66 26.32
CA LEU A 688 -31.48 22.84 27.02
C LEU A 688 -32.99 23.03 26.81
N ASP A 689 -33.70 23.09 27.92
CA ASP A 689 -35.09 23.48 28.04
C ASP A 689 -35.32 24.19 29.39
N ALA A 690 -36.56 24.55 29.69
CA ALA A 690 -36.87 25.29 30.92
C ALA A 690 -36.70 24.45 32.21
N GLU A 691 -36.82 23.12 32.13
CA GLU A 691 -36.69 22.23 33.29
C GLU A 691 -35.21 21.96 33.59
N THR A 692 -34.43 21.66 32.55
CA THR A 692 -32.98 21.47 32.64
C THR A 692 -32.28 22.76 33.07
N GLU A 693 -32.65 23.93 32.53
CA GLU A 693 -32.10 25.22 33.00
C GLU A 693 -32.29 25.40 34.51
N LYS A 694 -33.51 25.13 35.00
CA LYS A 694 -33.82 25.23 36.42
C LYS A 694 -33.06 24.20 37.25
N HIS A 695 -32.95 22.96 36.78
CA HIS A 695 -32.21 21.87 37.43
C HIS A 695 -30.75 22.25 37.69
N PHE A 696 -30.06 22.76 36.67
CA PHE A 696 -28.66 23.15 36.82
C PHE A 696 -28.50 24.37 37.74
N ARG A 697 -29.32 25.41 37.58
CA ARG A 697 -29.25 26.61 38.42
C ARG A 697 -29.52 26.32 39.89
N ASP A 698 -30.61 25.58 40.19
CA ASP A 698 -31.00 25.30 41.58
C ASP A 698 -30.02 24.36 42.30
N ALA A 699 -29.27 23.54 41.56
CA ALA A 699 -28.30 22.59 42.08
C ALA A 699 -26.87 23.15 42.19
N THR A 700 -26.60 24.36 41.70
CA THR A 700 -25.27 24.97 41.70
C THR A 700 -25.14 26.07 42.74
N SER A 701 -24.05 26.04 43.52
CA SER A 701 -23.72 27.09 44.47
C SER A 701 -22.21 27.32 44.58
N PRO A 702 -21.72 28.55 44.80
CA PRO A 702 -20.34 28.79 45.23
C PRO A 702 -20.02 28.04 46.53
N LEU A 703 -18.74 27.74 46.76
CA LEU A 703 -18.30 27.15 48.03
C LEU A 703 -18.33 28.18 49.16
N ASP A 704 -18.79 27.77 50.35
CA ASP A 704 -18.78 28.60 51.55
C ASP A 704 -17.35 28.91 52.04
N GLU A 705 -16.45 27.93 51.89
CA GLU A 705 -15.02 28.04 52.22
C GLU A 705 -14.13 27.58 51.05
N GLY A 706 -13.15 28.42 50.69
CA GLY A 706 -12.20 28.21 49.59
C GLY A 706 -12.66 28.77 48.24
N VAL A 707 -11.91 28.45 47.18
CA VAL A 707 -12.13 29.00 45.83
C VAL A 707 -12.80 27.96 44.93
N GLY A 708 -14.09 28.12 44.63
CA GLY A 708 -14.79 27.25 43.67
C GLY A 708 -16.30 27.16 43.83
N PHE A 709 -16.88 26.07 43.32
CA PHE A 709 -18.32 25.80 43.36
C PHE A 709 -18.63 24.31 43.62
N ALA A 710 -19.87 24.05 44.03
CA ALA A 710 -20.46 22.73 44.09
C ALA A 710 -21.68 22.64 43.15
N PHE A 711 -21.85 21.50 42.50
CA PHE A 711 -23.03 21.13 41.73
C PHE A 711 -23.61 19.84 42.33
N SER A 712 -24.78 19.94 42.98
CA SER A 712 -25.35 18.88 43.82
C SER A 712 -26.81 18.57 43.43
N PRO A 713 -27.07 18.02 42.24
CA PRO A 713 -28.42 17.68 41.79
C PRO A 713 -29.11 16.61 42.66
N SER A 714 -28.35 15.77 43.37
CA SER A 714 -28.88 14.80 44.33
C SER A 714 -27.85 14.43 45.40
N ARG A 715 -28.25 13.64 46.40
CA ARG A 715 -27.32 13.16 47.46
C ARG A 715 -26.20 12.28 46.93
N ASP A 716 -26.46 11.53 45.87
CA ASP A 716 -25.53 10.57 45.29
C ASP A 716 -24.84 11.12 44.04
N ARG A 717 -25.04 12.40 43.72
CA ARG A 717 -24.38 13.11 42.62
C ARG A 717 -24.02 14.51 43.09
N ARG A 718 -22.82 14.65 43.63
CA ARG A 718 -22.23 15.93 44.05
C ARG A 718 -20.87 16.10 43.38
N LEU A 719 -20.77 17.06 42.47
CA LEU A 719 -19.50 17.52 41.90
C LEU A 719 -18.99 18.74 42.68
N VAL A 720 -17.71 18.76 43.00
CA VAL A 720 -17.01 19.91 43.58
C VAL A 720 -15.82 20.25 42.71
N ALA A 721 -15.73 21.52 42.27
CA ALA A 721 -14.55 22.05 41.60
C ALA A 721 -13.90 23.09 42.51
N ARG A 722 -12.63 22.88 42.87
CA ARG A 722 -11.89 23.69 43.85
C ARG A 722 -10.50 24.03 43.33
N ALA A 723 -10.13 25.29 43.38
CA ALA A 723 -8.78 25.77 43.08
C ALA A 723 -7.97 26.01 44.37
N THR A 724 -6.65 25.86 44.28
CA THR A 724 -5.73 26.10 45.42
C THR A 724 -5.60 27.57 45.78
N CYS A 725 -5.76 28.48 44.80
CA CYS A 725 -5.68 29.91 45.00
C CYS A 725 -6.60 30.67 44.02
N GLY A 726 -6.58 32.00 44.09
CA GLY A 726 -7.31 32.86 43.17
C GLY A 726 -8.75 33.15 43.61
N ARG A 727 -9.66 33.27 42.63
CA ARG A 727 -11.06 33.62 42.88
C ARG A 727 -12.01 32.89 41.92
N PHE A 728 -13.18 32.50 42.40
CA PHE A 728 -14.27 32.01 41.57
C PHE A 728 -15.33 33.09 41.39
N PHE A 729 -15.82 33.25 40.16
CA PHE A 729 -16.89 34.16 39.78
C PHE A 729 -18.09 33.35 39.29
N ALA A 730 -19.20 33.44 40.03
CA ALA A 730 -20.46 32.80 39.66
C ALA A 730 -21.12 33.59 38.52
N GLU A 731 -20.89 33.12 37.29
CA GLU A 731 -21.40 33.71 36.06
C GLU A 731 -21.87 32.60 35.13
N GLU A 732 -23.14 32.25 35.24
CA GLU A 732 -23.76 31.14 34.53
C GLU A 732 -23.78 31.36 33.01
N GLU A 733 -23.44 30.33 32.24
CA GLU A 733 -23.47 30.33 30.78
C GLU A 733 -23.96 28.96 30.26
N TRP A 734 -24.78 28.96 29.21
CA TRP A 734 -25.14 27.74 28.48
C TRP A 734 -24.36 27.67 27.17
N CYS A 735 -23.58 26.60 27.01
CA CYS A 735 -22.94 26.25 25.74
C CYS A 735 -23.90 25.38 24.93
N ARG A 736 -24.38 25.90 23.79
CA ARG A 736 -25.38 25.23 22.96
C ARG A 736 -24.76 24.58 21.72
N ASP A 737 -25.38 23.52 21.24
CA ASP A 737 -25.05 22.87 19.97
C ASP A 737 -23.57 22.49 19.86
N ILE A 738 -22.97 21.98 20.94
CA ILE A 738 -21.60 21.47 20.94
C ILE A 738 -21.55 20.28 19.96
N PRO A 739 -20.72 20.33 18.89
CA PRO A 739 -20.75 19.30 17.86
C PRO A 739 -20.26 17.93 18.34
N HIS A 740 -21.03 16.88 18.04
CA HIS A 740 -20.66 15.47 18.22
C HIS A 740 -20.44 14.82 16.85
N SER A 741 -19.41 15.28 16.13
CA SER A 741 -19.10 14.83 14.77
C SER A 741 -18.89 13.31 14.66
N VAL A 742 -18.36 12.65 15.70
CA VAL A 742 -18.20 11.20 15.75
C VAL A 742 -19.56 10.49 15.78
N GLU A 743 -20.47 10.93 16.65
CA GLU A 743 -21.84 10.41 16.73
C GLU A 743 -22.62 10.63 15.42
N ALA A 744 -22.44 11.76 14.75
CA ALA A 744 -23.05 12.04 13.45
C ALA A 744 -22.67 10.97 12.40
N THR A 745 -21.41 10.50 12.38
CA THR A 745 -21.00 9.40 11.48
C THR A 745 -21.66 8.05 11.81
N ARG A 746 -22.21 7.90 13.01
CA ARG A 746 -22.89 6.69 13.52
C ARG A 746 -24.41 6.78 13.39
N GLY A 747 -24.93 7.83 12.74
CA GLY A 747 -26.36 8.10 12.64
C GLY A 747 -27.02 8.46 13.98
N GLN A 748 -26.23 8.90 14.97
CA GLN A 748 -26.71 9.34 16.28
C GLN A 748 -26.88 10.86 16.34
N GLU A 749 -27.35 11.38 17.47
CA GLU A 749 -27.50 12.81 17.72
C GLU A 749 -26.16 13.55 17.50
N ALA A 750 -26.18 14.58 16.67
CA ALA A 750 -24.96 15.24 16.18
C ALA A 750 -24.49 16.42 17.06
N SER A 751 -25.20 16.75 18.14
CA SER A 751 -24.82 17.80 19.07
C SER A 751 -25.44 17.64 20.46
N GLY A 752 -24.84 18.28 21.47
CA GLY A 752 -25.37 18.38 22.83
C GLY A 752 -25.14 19.76 23.45
N ASP A 753 -25.80 20.04 24.58
CA ASP A 753 -25.65 21.29 25.32
C ASP A 753 -24.88 21.05 26.64
N ALA A 754 -24.23 22.07 27.20
CA ALA A 754 -23.59 21.99 28.51
C ALA A 754 -23.75 23.28 29.32
N PHE A 755 -23.78 23.15 30.65
CA PHE A 755 -23.94 24.28 31.56
C PHE A 755 -22.60 24.69 32.16
N SER A 756 -22.28 25.98 32.22
CA SER A 756 -21.06 26.50 32.84
C SER A 756 -21.41 27.34 34.06
N PRO A 757 -21.14 26.87 35.29
CA PRO A 757 -21.47 27.57 36.55
C PRO A 757 -20.81 28.94 36.72
N GLY A 758 -19.68 29.17 36.06
CA GLY A 758 -18.84 30.34 36.29
C GLY A 758 -17.41 30.10 35.82
N TRP A 759 -16.50 30.91 36.33
CA TRP A 759 -15.09 30.86 35.93
C TRP A 759 -14.15 31.13 37.11
N PHE A 760 -12.96 30.52 37.04
CA PHE A 760 -11.87 30.69 37.98
C PHE A 760 -10.86 31.70 37.42
N GLN A 761 -10.40 32.61 38.27
CA GLN A 761 -9.26 33.49 38.05
C GLN A 761 -8.10 32.99 38.91
N LEU A 762 -7.05 32.46 38.28
CA LEU A 762 -5.94 31.79 38.94
C LEU A 762 -4.63 32.56 38.69
N PRO A 763 -4.00 33.16 39.71
CA PRO A 763 -2.68 33.74 39.56
C PRO A 763 -1.63 32.62 39.46
N VAL A 764 -0.70 32.73 38.51
CA VAL A 764 0.40 31.76 38.35
C VAL A 764 1.73 32.47 38.53
N GLU A 765 2.42 32.15 39.63
CA GLU A 765 3.79 32.62 39.87
C GLU A 765 4.80 31.76 39.10
N LEU A 766 5.85 32.39 38.56
CA LEU A 766 6.88 31.68 37.80
C LEU A 766 7.55 30.59 38.66
N GLY A 767 7.53 29.35 38.16
CA GLY A 767 8.08 28.18 38.85
C GLY A 767 7.25 27.66 40.03
N GLN A 768 6.04 28.17 40.26
CA GLN A 768 5.09 27.60 41.22
C GLN A 768 3.85 27.05 40.50
N ALA A 769 3.42 25.85 40.89
CA ALA A 769 2.24 25.22 40.32
C ALA A 769 0.95 25.71 41.01
N THR A 770 -0.06 26.04 40.22
CA THR A 770 -1.43 26.31 40.69
C THR A 770 -2.35 25.14 40.37
N GLY A 771 -3.16 24.69 41.33
CA GLY A 771 -3.98 23.48 41.19
C GLY A 771 -5.47 23.76 41.03
N LEU A 772 -6.16 22.94 40.23
CA LEU A 772 -7.61 22.83 40.14
C LEU A 772 -8.03 21.36 40.25
N THR A 773 -8.81 21.01 41.27
CA THR A 773 -9.30 19.65 41.50
C THR A 773 -10.80 19.60 41.26
N ILE A 774 -11.24 18.60 40.49
CA ILE A 774 -12.65 18.31 40.21
C ILE A 774 -12.94 16.91 40.73
N SER A 775 -13.89 16.80 41.66
CA SER A 775 -14.21 15.54 42.34
C SER A 775 -15.70 15.29 42.40
N ILE A 776 -16.10 14.02 42.35
CA ILE A 776 -17.50 13.58 42.40
C ILE A 776 -17.70 12.63 43.57
N ASN A 777 -18.56 13.00 44.53
CA ASN A 777 -18.86 12.25 45.75
C ASN A 777 -17.67 11.97 46.69
N GLU A 778 -16.52 12.61 46.49
CA GLU A 778 -15.37 12.45 47.38
C GLU A 778 -15.43 13.40 48.60
N PRO A 779 -14.84 13.03 49.74
CA PRO A 779 -14.80 13.85 50.95
C PRO A 779 -14.04 15.17 50.77
N ASP A 780 -14.62 16.29 51.24
CA ASP A 780 -14.00 17.62 51.15
C ASP A 780 -12.64 17.71 51.89
N ALA A 781 -12.39 16.87 52.91
CA ALA A 781 -11.12 16.84 53.65
C ALA A 781 -9.95 16.24 52.85
N GLN A 782 -10.22 15.36 51.88
CA GLN A 782 -9.19 14.83 50.98
C GLN A 782 -8.75 15.88 49.94
N LEU A 783 -9.61 16.86 49.63
CA LEU A 783 -9.31 17.99 48.76
C LEU A 783 -8.35 19.02 49.40
N LEU A 784 -8.24 19.03 50.74
CA LEU A 784 -7.43 19.99 51.51
C LEU A 784 -6.05 19.42 51.95
N ASN A 785 -5.94 18.11 52.19
CA ASN A 785 -4.73 17.49 52.77
C ASN A 785 -3.65 17.07 51.75
N GLN A 786 -3.85 17.31 50.46
CA GLN A 786 -2.86 16.98 49.42
C GLN A 786 -2.06 18.21 48.96
N GLU A 787 -2.09 19.30 49.73
CA GLU A 787 -1.23 20.50 49.53
C GLU A 787 0.25 20.25 49.89
N GLU A 788 0.57 19.21 50.67
CA GLU A 788 1.92 19.03 51.26
C GLU A 788 2.77 17.89 50.67
N ASN A 789 2.22 16.98 49.85
CA ASN A 789 2.99 15.84 49.31
C ASN A 789 2.71 15.62 47.81
N SER A 790 3.40 16.37 46.94
CA SER A 790 3.98 15.90 45.65
C SER A 790 4.18 17.04 44.63
N VAL A 791 5.14 17.95 44.84
CA VAL A 791 5.81 18.68 43.74
C VAL A 791 7.29 18.94 44.06
N GLU A 792 7.92 18.08 44.87
CA GLU A 792 9.39 18.09 45.01
C GLU A 792 9.96 16.79 44.45
N GLY A 793 10.57 16.89 43.26
CA GLY A 793 11.49 15.90 42.70
C GLY A 793 10.95 15.07 41.53
N ASP A 794 11.67 15.16 40.40
CA ASP A 794 11.96 14.06 39.45
C ASP A 794 11.14 13.76 38.18
N ASP A 795 10.21 14.59 37.71
CA ASP A 795 9.44 14.22 36.49
C ASP A 795 10.02 14.74 35.15
N ALA A 796 11.02 15.62 35.16
CA ALA A 796 11.73 16.04 33.95
C ALA A 796 13.02 15.24 33.70
N GLU A 797 13.53 14.53 34.71
CA GLU A 797 14.73 13.70 34.62
C GLU A 797 14.44 12.19 34.69
N ASN A 798 13.24 11.76 35.13
CA ASN A 798 12.74 10.40 34.91
C ASN A 798 11.85 10.31 33.66
N GLU A 799 12.34 10.84 32.52
CA GLU A 799 12.32 9.95 31.36
C GLU A 799 13.13 8.73 31.80
N GLU A 800 12.47 7.73 32.42
CA GLU A 800 13.00 6.37 32.44
C GLU A 800 13.57 6.14 31.03
N VAL A 801 14.71 5.49 30.93
CA VAL A 801 15.31 5.19 29.63
C VAL A 801 14.38 4.21 28.93
N TRP A 802 13.31 4.72 28.30
CA TRP A 802 12.42 3.95 27.45
C TRP A 802 13.32 3.48 26.32
N GLY A 803 13.31 2.16 26.08
CA GLY A 803 14.14 1.59 25.03
C GLY A 803 13.80 2.20 23.67
N THR A 804 14.60 1.90 22.66
CA THR A 804 14.27 2.24 21.26
C THR A 804 13.55 1.08 20.59
N GLY A 805 12.82 1.38 19.51
CA GLY A 805 12.20 0.35 18.67
C GLY A 805 11.29 -0.61 19.43
N TRP A 806 11.62 -1.89 19.35
CA TRP A 806 10.86 -3.00 19.92
C TRP A 806 10.71 -2.96 21.45
N GLN A 807 11.76 -2.53 22.16
CA GLN A 807 11.68 -2.41 23.63
C GLN A 807 10.66 -1.35 24.04
N ARG A 808 10.59 -0.25 23.29
CA ARG A 808 9.64 0.82 23.52
C ARG A 808 8.20 0.36 23.33
N LEU A 809 7.95 -0.40 22.26
CA LEU A 809 6.62 -0.94 21.96
C LEU A 809 6.14 -1.86 23.10
N GLY A 810 6.99 -2.79 23.57
CA GLY A 810 6.66 -3.66 24.70
C GLY A 810 6.33 -2.89 25.99
N GLN A 811 7.14 -1.89 26.33
CA GLN A 811 6.90 -1.01 27.49
C GLN A 811 5.59 -0.22 27.37
N ALA A 812 5.32 0.35 26.20
CA ALA A 812 4.10 1.10 25.92
C ALA A 812 2.85 0.22 26.05
N LEU A 813 2.86 -0.98 25.46
CA LEU A 813 1.76 -1.94 25.54
C LEU A 813 1.51 -2.42 26.98
N ASN A 814 2.58 -2.69 27.74
CA ASN A 814 2.45 -3.09 29.14
C ASN A 814 1.87 -1.97 30.03
N SER A 815 2.29 -0.72 29.78
CA SER A 815 1.73 0.46 30.47
C SER A 815 0.25 0.66 30.12
N ALA A 816 -0.11 0.53 28.84
CA ALA A 816 -1.49 0.67 28.36
C ALA A 816 -2.47 -0.31 29.04
N MET A 817 -2.01 -1.51 29.43
CA MET A 817 -2.82 -2.48 30.16
C MET A 817 -3.34 -1.96 31.52
N ASN A 818 -2.67 -0.99 32.14
CA ASN A 818 -3.09 -0.40 33.42
C ASN A 818 -4.47 0.29 33.33
N ALA A 819 -4.85 0.79 32.16
CA ALA A 819 -6.15 1.46 31.99
C ALA A 819 -7.35 0.52 32.20
N PHE A 820 -7.16 -0.78 31.92
CA PHE A 820 -8.27 -1.74 31.85
C PHE A 820 -8.43 -2.56 33.14
N VAL A 821 -7.37 -2.74 33.94
CA VAL A 821 -7.42 -3.53 35.18
C VAL A 821 -8.12 -2.73 36.26
N VAL A 822 -9.29 -3.20 36.71
CA VAL A 822 -10.11 -2.49 37.70
C VAL A 822 -10.44 -3.34 38.93
N ARG A 823 -10.65 -2.67 40.06
CA ARG A 823 -11.15 -3.28 41.29
C ARG A 823 -12.63 -3.67 41.12
N ARG A 824 -12.98 -4.87 41.61
CA ARG A 824 -14.35 -5.38 41.63
C ARG A 824 -14.60 -6.13 42.95
N GLY A 825 -15.15 -5.43 43.93
CA GLY A 825 -15.26 -5.93 45.31
C GLY A 825 -13.87 -6.22 45.88
N GLU A 826 -13.68 -7.44 46.37
CA GLU A 826 -12.38 -7.95 46.86
C GLU A 826 -11.52 -8.56 45.73
N ALA A 827 -12.03 -8.60 44.49
CA ALA A 827 -11.35 -9.16 43.31
C ALA A 827 -10.90 -8.04 42.33
N LYS A 828 -10.33 -8.46 41.20
CA LYS A 828 -10.04 -7.61 40.04
C LYS A 828 -10.82 -8.11 38.82
N SER A 829 -11.16 -7.20 37.92
CA SER A 829 -11.77 -7.47 36.61
C SER A 829 -11.07 -6.65 35.54
N ILE A 830 -11.47 -6.82 34.28
CA ILE A 830 -10.96 -6.06 33.13
C ILE A 830 -12.14 -5.34 32.48
N ILE A 831 -12.03 -4.03 32.31
CA ILE A 831 -12.93 -3.27 31.43
C ILE A 831 -12.52 -3.57 29.99
N ALA A 832 -13.44 -4.07 29.17
CA ALA A 832 -13.15 -4.52 27.81
C ALA A 832 -12.61 -3.37 26.93
N GLY A 833 -13.10 -2.16 27.14
CA GLY A 833 -12.47 -0.95 26.64
C GLY A 833 -13.28 0.32 26.84
N TYR A 834 -12.65 1.43 26.49
CA TYR A 834 -13.17 2.78 26.67
C TYR A 834 -13.49 3.40 25.31
N PRO A 835 -14.57 4.19 25.21
CA PRO A 835 -15.28 4.77 26.35
C PRO A 835 -16.43 3.96 26.95
N TRP A 836 -17.07 3.03 26.23
CA TRP A 836 -18.41 2.54 26.62
C TRP A 836 -18.52 1.12 27.17
N PHE A 837 -17.48 0.29 27.15
CA PHE A 837 -17.62 -1.06 27.69
C PHE A 837 -17.40 -1.12 29.21
N LEU A 838 -17.88 -2.22 29.79
CA LEU A 838 -17.65 -2.67 31.16
C LEU A 838 -16.91 -4.01 31.13
N ASP A 839 -17.08 -4.85 32.14
CA ASP A 839 -16.48 -6.17 32.25
C ASP A 839 -17.24 -7.24 31.45
N TRP A 840 -16.68 -7.54 30.27
CA TRP A 840 -17.10 -8.64 29.40
C TRP A 840 -16.21 -9.86 29.63
N GLY A 841 -16.83 -11.03 29.82
CA GLY A 841 -16.14 -12.28 30.15
C GLY A 841 -15.20 -12.75 29.07
N ARG A 842 -15.66 -12.79 27.81
CA ARG A 842 -14.81 -13.14 26.67
C ARG A 842 -13.58 -12.23 26.59
N ASP A 843 -13.79 -10.93 26.51
CA ASP A 843 -12.75 -9.91 26.38
C ASP A 843 -11.76 -9.97 27.55
N SER A 844 -12.25 -10.12 28.78
CA SER A 844 -11.41 -10.24 29.97
C SER A 844 -10.51 -11.48 29.90
N LEU A 845 -11.03 -12.61 29.43
CA LEU A 845 -10.29 -13.87 29.37
C LEU A 845 -9.31 -13.94 28.20
N ILE A 846 -9.54 -13.17 27.14
CA ILE A 846 -8.54 -12.93 26.09
C ILE A 846 -7.47 -11.96 26.64
N ALA A 847 -7.90 -10.85 27.26
CA ALA A 847 -7.01 -9.80 27.76
C ALA A 847 -6.11 -10.24 28.94
N VAL A 848 -6.55 -11.20 29.74
CA VAL A 848 -5.74 -11.71 30.87
C VAL A 848 -4.48 -12.43 30.39
N ARG A 849 -4.46 -12.94 29.16
CA ARG A 849 -3.31 -13.66 28.59
C ARG A 849 -2.10 -12.75 28.40
N GLY A 850 -2.31 -11.48 28.06
CA GLY A 850 -1.27 -10.46 28.04
C GLY A 850 -0.69 -10.20 29.42
N LEU A 851 -1.53 -10.18 30.48
CA LEU A 851 -1.07 -10.05 31.86
C LEU A 851 -0.22 -11.27 32.28
N ILE A 852 -0.60 -12.48 31.87
CA ILE A 852 0.17 -13.70 32.14
C ILE A 852 1.54 -13.63 31.46
N ALA A 853 1.59 -13.23 30.18
CA ALA A 853 2.83 -13.10 29.43
C ALA A 853 3.77 -12.04 30.04
N ALA A 854 3.22 -10.89 30.46
CA ALA A 854 3.96 -9.83 31.14
C ALA A 854 4.36 -10.15 32.59
N GLY A 855 4.02 -11.33 33.11
CA GLY A 855 4.37 -11.74 34.47
C GLY A 855 3.53 -11.08 35.58
N ARG A 856 2.41 -10.43 35.25
CA ARG A 856 1.46 -9.83 36.21
C ARG A 856 0.52 -10.89 36.81
N LEU A 857 1.12 -11.94 37.40
CA LEU A 857 0.45 -13.19 37.74
C LEU A 857 -0.63 -13.05 38.82
N ASP A 858 -0.45 -12.14 39.80
CA ASP A 858 -1.43 -11.92 40.86
C ASP A 858 -2.73 -11.31 40.33
N GLU A 859 -2.61 -10.36 39.40
CA GLU A 859 -3.75 -9.73 38.76
C GLU A 859 -4.45 -10.70 37.82
N ALA A 860 -3.67 -11.44 37.02
CA ALA A 860 -4.20 -12.48 36.16
C ALA A 860 -4.96 -13.55 36.95
N ARG A 861 -4.39 -14.00 38.09
CA ARG A 861 -5.05 -14.94 39.01
C ARG A 861 -6.35 -14.38 39.58
N ALA A 862 -6.38 -13.10 39.95
CA ALA A 862 -7.60 -12.47 40.49
C ALA A 862 -8.72 -12.44 39.45
N VAL A 863 -8.42 -12.07 38.19
CA VAL A 863 -9.39 -12.03 37.09
C VAL A 863 -9.87 -13.44 36.73
N VAL A 864 -8.96 -14.40 36.55
CA VAL A 864 -9.31 -15.80 36.25
C VAL A 864 -10.12 -16.42 37.40
N GLY A 865 -9.76 -16.12 38.64
CA GLY A 865 -10.50 -16.56 39.83
C GLY A 865 -11.93 -16.01 39.87
N LEU A 866 -12.13 -14.74 39.51
CA LEU A 866 -13.46 -14.13 39.40
C LEU A 866 -14.34 -14.93 38.43
N PHE A 867 -13.93 -15.09 37.16
CA PHE A 867 -14.76 -15.78 36.16
C PHE A 867 -14.94 -17.27 36.46
N ALA A 868 -13.91 -17.94 36.98
CA ALA A 868 -14.03 -19.33 37.43
C ALA A 868 -15.03 -19.51 38.57
N SER A 869 -15.24 -18.48 39.42
CA SER A 869 -16.22 -18.54 40.51
C SER A 869 -17.66 -18.48 40.01
N HIS A 870 -17.89 -17.90 38.83
CA HIS A 870 -19.21 -17.82 38.19
C HIS A 870 -19.52 -19.01 37.28
N GLU A 871 -18.59 -19.96 37.10
CA GLU A 871 -18.83 -21.15 36.30
C GLU A 871 -19.93 -22.01 36.92
N LYS A 872 -20.89 -22.41 36.09
CA LYS A 872 -21.99 -23.27 36.46
C LYS A 872 -22.45 -24.08 35.26
N ASP A 873 -22.48 -25.40 35.40
CA ASP A 873 -22.93 -26.35 34.37
C ASP A 873 -22.29 -26.10 32.99
N GLY A 874 -21.00 -25.78 32.98
CA GLY A 874 -20.19 -25.48 31.80
C GLY A 874 -20.28 -24.06 31.27
N THR A 875 -21.10 -23.19 31.88
CA THR A 875 -21.34 -21.82 31.39
C THR A 875 -20.72 -20.78 32.33
N ILE A 876 -20.29 -19.65 31.76
CA ILE A 876 -19.90 -18.43 32.51
C ILE A 876 -20.63 -17.21 31.92
N PRO A 877 -20.73 -16.10 32.67
CA PRO A 877 -21.28 -14.86 32.14
C PRO A 877 -20.44 -14.29 30.99
N ASN A 878 -21.09 -13.88 29.90
CA ASN A 878 -20.46 -13.13 28.80
C ASN A 878 -20.27 -11.65 29.16
N ALA A 879 -21.16 -11.09 29.98
CA ALA A 879 -21.04 -9.73 30.51
C ALA A 879 -21.50 -9.71 31.97
N ILE A 880 -20.83 -8.93 32.80
CA ILE A 880 -21.23 -8.73 34.20
C ILE A 880 -21.57 -7.25 34.41
N PHE A 881 -22.86 -6.92 34.41
CA PHE A 881 -23.33 -5.54 34.56
C PHE A 881 -23.61 -5.23 36.04
N GLY A 882 -22.68 -4.58 36.73
CA GLY A 882 -22.84 -4.33 38.17
C GLY A 882 -22.92 -5.66 38.92
N ASP A 883 -24.07 -6.03 39.48
CA ASP A 883 -24.30 -7.33 40.14
C ASP A 883 -25.00 -8.38 39.27
N ASN A 884 -25.37 -8.04 38.03
CA ASN A 884 -26.09 -8.90 37.12
C ASN A 884 -25.15 -9.76 36.26
N ASP A 885 -25.17 -11.09 36.47
CA ASP A 885 -24.38 -12.08 35.76
C ASP A 885 -25.23 -13.01 34.86
N SER A 886 -26.45 -12.58 34.52
CA SER A 886 -27.44 -13.39 33.80
C SER A 886 -27.13 -13.63 32.32
N ASN A 887 -26.38 -12.74 31.67
CA ASN A 887 -26.00 -12.93 30.28
C ASN A 887 -24.95 -14.05 30.18
N ARG A 888 -25.37 -15.22 29.70
CA ARG A 888 -24.53 -16.42 29.47
C ARG A 888 -24.58 -16.89 28.02
N GLU A 889 -24.80 -15.96 27.09
CA GLU A 889 -24.90 -16.20 25.64
C GLU A 889 -23.50 -16.24 25.02
N THR A 890 -22.71 -17.27 25.34
CA THR A 890 -21.34 -17.44 24.85
C THR A 890 -20.94 -18.91 24.80
N SER A 891 -20.28 -19.29 23.70
CA SER A 891 -19.68 -20.62 23.51
C SER A 891 -18.18 -20.63 23.74
N ASP A 892 -17.52 -19.48 23.57
CA ASP A 892 -16.07 -19.31 23.61
C ASP A 892 -15.54 -18.93 24.99
N ALA A 893 -16.27 -18.13 25.79
CA ALA A 893 -15.75 -17.62 27.06
C ALA A 893 -15.34 -18.74 28.05
N PRO A 894 -16.11 -19.83 28.26
CA PRO A 894 -15.64 -20.96 29.09
C PRO A 894 -14.38 -21.62 28.56
N LEU A 895 -14.20 -21.68 27.23
CA LEU A 895 -13.02 -22.29 26.63
C LEU A 895 -11.79 -21.38 26.76
N TRP A 896 -11.95 -20.06 26.62
CA TRP A 896 -10.91 -19.07 26.93
C TRP A 896 -10.50 -19.12 28.40
N LEU A 897 -11.46 -19.33 29.32
CA LEU A 897 -11.17 -19.51 30.75
C LEU A 897 -10.27 -20.74 30.98
N ALA A 898 -10.58 -21.86 30.35
CA ALA A 898 -9.76 -23.07 30.47
C ALA A 898 -8.33 -22.87 29.93
N LEU A 899 -8.20 -22.16 28.80
CA LEU A 899 -6.89 -21.79 28.23
C LEU A 899 -6.11 -20.87 29.17
N ALA A 900 -6.74 -19.82 29.72
CA ALA A 900 -6.08 -18.92 30.67
C ALA A 900 -5.63 -19.65 31.96
N ILE A 901 -6.42 -20.63 32.43
CA ILE A 901 -6.03 -21.52 33.54
C ILE A 901 -4.81 -22.38 33.14
N GLU A 902 -4.76 -22.90 31.91
CA GLU A 902 -3.61 -23.66 31.40
C GLU A 902 -2.33 -22.81 31.38
N GLU A 903 -2.43 -21.59 30.85
CA GLU A 903 -1.30 -20.65 30.74
C GLU A 903 -0.82 -20.17 32.11
N LEU A 904 -1.73 -19.87 33.05
CA LEU A 904 -1.36 -19.58 34.45
C LEU A 904 -0.68 -20.77 35.12
N ALA A 905 -1.20 -21.98 34.95
CA ALA A 905 -0.59 -23.19 35.52
C ALA A 905 0.80 -23.47 34.92
N ALA A 906 1.05 -23.09 33.67
CA ALA A 906 2.36 -23.18 33.06
C ALA A 906 3.39 -22.26 33.73
N LYS A 907 2.98 -21.06 34.18
CA LYS A 907 3.85 -20.11 34.90
C LYS A 907 3.94 -20.38 36.41
N LEU A 908 2.86 -20.82 37.06
CA LEU A 908 2.75 -21.02 38.52
C LEU A 908 3.01 -22.48 38.97
N GLY A 909 3.08 -23.42 38.04
CA GLY A 909 3.25 -24.85 38.31
C GLY A 909 1.94 -25.63 38.48
N LYS A 910 2.03 -26.96 38.38
CA LYS A 910 0.87 -27.87 38.35
C LYS A 910 0.00 -27.84 39.60
N ASP A 911 0.56 -27.47 40.76
CA ASP A 911 -0.19 -27.38 42.01
C ASP A 911 -1.26 -26.28 41.98
N PHE A 912 -1.19 -25.34 41.02
CA PHE A 912 -2.22 -24.33 40.78
C PHE A 912 -3.60 -24.94 40.56
N TYR A 913 -3.69 -26.06 39.83
CA TYR A 913 -4.96 -26.75 39.57
C TYR A 913 -5.67 -27.23 40.85
N ALA A 914 -4.91 -27.52 41.91
CA ALA A 914 -5.45 -27.96 43.20
C ALA A 914 -5.88 -26.79 44.11
N GLN A 915 -5.54 -25.55 43.75
CA GLN A 915 -5.94 -24.38 44.51
C GLN A 915 -7.45 -24.11 44.37
N LYS A 916 -8.05 -23.57 45.43
CA LYS A 916 -9.45 -23.15 45.43
C LYS A 916 -9.61 -21.83 44.67
N VAL A 917 -10.71 -21.70 43.94
CA VAL A 917 -11.05 -20.49 43.16
C VAL A 917 -11.34 -19.31 44.11
N CYS A 918 -12.19 -19.54 45.10
CA CYS A 918 -12.46 -18.67 46.24
C CYS A 918 -12.69 -19.48 47.54
N GLU A 919 -12.76 -18.81 48.69
CA GLU A 919 -12.92 -19.47 49.99
C GLU A 919 -14.22 -20.30 50.05
N GLY A 920 -14.11 -21.59 50.37
CA GLY A 920 -15.25 -22.52 50.40
C GLY A 920 -15.71 -23.09 49.04
N SER A 921 -15.02 -22.75 47.94
CA SER A 921 -15.41 -23.16 46.58
C SER A 921 -14.65 -24.36 46.01
N ARG A 922 -14.98 -24.69 44.75
CA ARG A 922 -14.35 -25.67 43.86
C ARG A 922 -12.88 -25.32 43.55
N THR A 923 -12.10 -26.31 43.11
CA THR A 923 -10.73 -26.08 42.63
C THR A 923 -10.71 -25.71 41.15
N PHE A 924 -9.64 -25.06 40.68
CA PHE A 924 -9.47 -24.77 39.24
C PHE A 924 -9.57 -26.05 38.40
N LEU A 925 -9.01 -27.17 38.86
CA LEU A 925 -9.16 -28.47 38.20
C LEU A 925 -10.62 -28.88 38.02
N SER A 926 -11.44 -28.74 39.07
CA SER A 926 -12.84 -29.11 39.00
C SER A 926 -13.66 -28.19 38.09
N VAL A 927 -13.27 -26.92 37.94
CA VAL A 927 -13.89 -26.00 36.96
C VAL A 927 -13.56 -26.44 35.53
N VAL A 928 -12.29 -26.71 35.21
CA VAL A 928 -11.88 -27.17 33.87
C VAL A 928 -12.58 -28.49 33.50
N LYS A 929 -12.71 -29.43 34.44
CA LYS A 929 -13.48 -30.67 34.23
C LYS A 929 -14.96 -30.41 34.01
N SER A 930 -15.57 -29.54 34.82
CA SER A 930 -17.00 -29.16 34.70
C SER A 930 -17.32 -28.65 33.29
N ILE A 931 -16.45 -27.79 32.73
CA ILE A 931 -16.61 -27.26 31.36
C ILE A 931 -16.53 -28.40 30.34
N GLY A 932 -15.49 -29.23 30.41
CA GLY A 932 -15.30 -30.36 29.49
C GLY A 932 -16.44 -31.37 29.52
N GLU A 933 -16.93 -31.73 30.71
CA GLU A 933 -18.03 -32.66 30.90
C GLU A 933 -19.35 -32.08 30.40
N SER A 934 -19.65 -30.83 30.75
CA SER A 934 -20.89 -30.15 30.35
C SER A 934 -20.96 -29.94 28.84
N TYR A 935 -19.87 -29.54 28.19
CA TYR A 935 -19.82 -29.45 26.72
C TYR A 935 -20.03 -30.83 26.06
N SER A 936 -19.57 -31.90 26.71
CA SER A 936 -19.73 -33.27 26.20
C SER A 936 -21.17 -33.79 26.28
N VAL A 937 -21.95 -33.38 27.30
CA VAL A 937 -23.32 -33.90 27.53
C VAL A 937 -24.43 -32.91 27.16
N GLY A 938 -24.10 -31.62 27.03
CA GLY A 938 -25.04 -30.54 26.76
C GLY A 938 -25.05 -29.52 27.89
N THR A 939 -24.82 -28.25 27.58
CA THR A 939 -24.98 -27.13 28.51
C THR A 939 -26.43 -26.63 28.52
N PRO A 940 -26.86 -25.90 29.57
CA PRO A 940 -28.21 -25.33 29.64
C PRO A 940 -28.53 -24.33 28.52
N ASN A 941 -27.50 -23.70 27.93
CA ASN A 941 -27.63 -22.72 26.85
C ASN A 941 -27.51 -23.34 25.44
N GLY A 942 -27.47 -24.67 25.31
CA GLY A 942 -27.60 -25.37 24.03
C GLY A 942 -26.30 -25.76 23.33
N ILE A 943 -25.16 -25.67 24.00
CA ILE A 943 -23.86 -26.12 23.49
C ILE A 943 -23.76 -27.62 23.72
N LEU A 944 -23.40 -28.39 22.69
CA LEU A 944 -23.37 -29.85 22.77
C LEU A 944 -22.32 -30.44 21.82
N MET A 945 -21.53 -31.38 22.33
CA MET A 945 -20.64 -32.20 21.51
C MET A 945 -21.43 -33.19 20.65
N ASP A 946 -21.16 -33.17 19.36
CA ASP A 946 -21.59 -34.19 18.42
C ASP A 946 -20.86 -35.50 18.70
N ALA A 947 -21.61 -36.55 19.05
CA ALA A 947 -21.05 -37.85 19.36
C ALA A 947 -20.38 -38.51 18.15
N GLU A 948 -20.78 -38.17 16.91
CA GLU A 948 -20.23 -38.74 15.67
C GLU A 948 -18.86 -38.17 15.31
N THR A 949 -18.61 -36.88 15.59
CA THR A 949 -17.38 -36.19 15.17
C THR A 949 -16.51 -35.73 16.34
N GLY A 950 -17.06 -35.63 17.55
CA GLY A 950 -16.37 -35.08 18.71
C GLY A 950 -16.24 -33.55 18.69
N LEU A 951 -16.86 -32.88 17.70
CA LEU A 951 -16.92 -31.42 17.56
C LEU A 951 -18.08 -30.84 18.37
N VAL A 952 -18.05 -29.56 18.71
CA VAL A 952 -19.03 -28.90 19.57
C VAL A 952 -19.92 -27.93 18.78
N PHE A 953 -21.23 -28.13 18.89
CA PHE A 953 -22.24 -27.24 18.35
C PHE A 953 -22.32 -25.94 19.15
N SER A 954 -22.37 -24.80 18.46
CA SER A 954 -22.57 -23.46 19.00
C SER A 954 -23.90 -22.88 18.49
N PRO A 955 -24.75 -22.36 19.38
CA PRO A 955 -25.92 -21.57 19.00
C PRO A 955 -25.56 -20.29 18.24
N VAL A 956 -26.58 -19.70 17.60
CA VAL A 956 -26.47 -18.41 16.91
C VAL A 956 -26.06 -17.29 17.89
N HIS A 957 -25.21 -16.36 17.45
CA HIS A 957 -24.71 -15.21 18.24
C HIS A 957 -23.84 -15.52 19.46
N PHE A 958 -23.42 -16.77 19.67
CA PHE A 958 -22.62 -17.13 20.85
C PHE A 958 -21.10 -17.04 20.65
N THR A 959 -20.64 -16.80 19.42
CA THR A 959 -19.22 -16.55 19.10
C THR A 959 -18.86 -15.08 19.31
N TRP A 960 -17.59 -14.72 19.24
CA TRP A 960 -17.18 -13.30 19.26
C TRP A 960 -17.75 -12.46 18.10
N MET A 961 -18.24 -13.09 17.03
CA MET A 961 -19.00 -12.44 15.97
C MET A 961 -20.51 -12.43 16.31
N ASP A 962 -20.93 -11.63 17.29
CA ASP A 962 -22.20 -11.77 18.03
C ASP A 962 -23.31 -10.77 17.69
N THR A 963 -23.22 -10.02 16.59
CA THR A 963 -24.31 -9.10 16.19
C THR A 963 -25.65 -9.80 16.00
N ASN A 964 -26.67 -9.35 16.74
CA ASN A 964 -28.05 -9.86 16.66
C ASN A 964 -29.05 -8.71 16.38
N HIS A 965 -30.19 -9.04 15.77
CA HIS A 965 -31.28 -8.14 15.39
C HIS A 965 -30.80 -6.86 14.65
N PRO A 966 -30.34 -6.95 13.38
CA PRO A 966 -30.27 -8.16 12.58
C PRO A 966 -29.05 -9.03 12.89
N ALA A 967 -29.17 -10.33 12.61
CA ALA A 967 -28.06 -11.26 12.62
C ALA A 967 -27.08 -10.89 11.50
N GLY A 968 -25.94 -10.26 11.85
CA GLY A 968 -24.94 -9.85 10.87
C GLY A 968 -24.12 -11.02 10.33
N THR A 969 -23.92 -12.08 11.12
CA THR A 969 -23.01 -13.20 10.84
C THR A 969 -23.69 -14.54 11.08
N GLN A 970 -23.72 -15.40 10.05
CA GLN A 970 -24.31 -16.73 10.12
C GLN A 970 -23.25 -17.72 10.60
N ARG A 971 -23.30 -18.07 11.90
CA ARG A 971 -22.30 -18.95 12.52
C ARG A 971 -22.93 -19.94 13.52
N GLU A 972 -24.19 -20.29 13.29
CA GLU A 972 -24.85 -21.39 14.01
C GLU A 972 -24.36 -22.73 13.45
N GLY A 973 -23.89 -23.63 14.31
CA GLY A 973 -23.27 -24.89 13.91
C GLY A 973 -21.92 -25.10 14.56
N TYR A 974 -20.86 -25.32 13.79
CA TYR A 974 -19.52 -25.62 14.30
C TYR A 974 -18.50 -24.56 13.82
N PRO A 975 -18.37 -23.42 14.52
CA PRO A 975 -17.40 -22.39 14.19
C PRO A 975 -15.97 -22.85 14.45
N VAL A 976 -15.04 -22.51 13.56
CA VAL A 976 -13.66 -23.03 13.53
C VAL A 976 -12.88 -22.74 14.82
N GLU A 977 -13.01 -21.55 15.40
CA GLU A 977 -12.31 -21.16 16.62
C GLU A 977 -12.87 -21.84 17.87
N ILE A 978 -14.17 -22.13 17.90
CA ILE A 978 -14.79 -22.90 18.98
C ILE A 978 -14.21 -24.32 18.98
N GLN A 979 -14.04 -24.91 17.79
CA GLN A 979 -13.44 -26.24 17.68
C GLN A 979 -11.97 -26.23 18.08
N ALA A 980 -11.21 -25.21 17.67
CA ALA A 980 -9.81 -25.07 18.05
C ALA A 980 -9.63 -24.96 19.57
N LEU A 981 -10.43 -24.13 20.23
CA LEU A 981 -10.44 -23.96 21.68
C LEU A 981 -10.93 -25.22 22.41
N TRP A 982 -11.92 -25.93 21.85
CA TRP A 982 -12.42 -27.20 22.38
C TRP A 982 -11.35 -28.30 22.32
N ILE A 983 -10.68 -28.47 21.18
CA ILE A 983 -9.57 -29.40 21.01
C ILE A 983 -8.46 -29.06 22.01
N ARG A 984 -8.19 -27.78 22.24
CA ARG A 984 -7.21 -27.34 23.24
C ARG A 984 -7.61 -27.74 24.66
N LEU A 985 -8.87 -27.56 25.05
CA LEU A 985 -9.40 -28.03 26.32
C LEU A 985 -9.32 -29.56 26.46
N LEU A 986 -9.67 -30.31 25.41
CA LEU A 986 -9.52 -31.78 25.39
C LEU A 986 -8.06 -32.21 25.58
N SER A 987 -7.12 -31.51 24.95
CA SER A 987 -5.68 -31.73 25.13
C SER A 987 -5.24 -31.47 26.56
N GLN A 988 -5.70 -30.36 27.16
CA GLN A 988 -5.45 -30.04 28.57
C GLN A 988 -5.99 -31.16 29.49
N LEU A 989 -7.25 -31.57 29.31
CA LEU A 989 -7.88 -32.64 30.10
C LEU A 989 -7.20 -33.99 29.91
N ALA A 990 -6.77 -34.34 28.70
CA ALA A 990 -6.02 -35.57 28.44
C ALA A 990 -4.66 -35.58 29.15
N LYS A 991 -3.99 -34.42 29.29
CA LYS A 991 -2.75 -34.29 30.08
C LYS A 991 -3.00 -34.39 31.59
N LEU A 992 -4.10 -33.82 32.08
CA LEU A 992 -4.46 -33.81 33.50
C LEU A 992 -5.02 -35.14 33.98
N GLU A 993 -5.75 -35.86 33.12
CA GLU A 993 -6.32 -37.18 33.39
C GLU A 993 -6.05 -38.18 32.25
N PRO A 994 -4.80 -38.68 32.10
CA PRO A 994 -4.42 -39.58 31.01
C PRO A 994 -5.20 -40.91 30.97
N SER A 995 -5.71 -41.36 32.13
CA SER A 995 -6.52 -42.57 32.26
C SER A 995 -8.03 -42.35 32.00
N GLY A 996 -8.44 -41.13 31.68
CA GLY A 996 -9.83 -40.78 31.35
C GLY A 996 -10.20 -41.04 29.89
N GLY A 997 -11.47 -40.82 29.55
CA GLY A 997 -11.97 -40.91 28.16
C GLY A 997 -11.61 -39.71 27.27
N TRP A 998 -10.79 -38.77 27.76
CA TRP A 998 -10.45 -37.53 27.05
C TRP A 998 -9.55 -37.75 25.84
N LEU A 999 -8.59 -38.69 25.93
CA LEU A 999 -7.64 -38.94 24.85
C LEU A 999 -8.33 -39.45 23.57
N SER A 1000 -9.37 -40.28 23.71
CA SER A 1000 -10.14 -40.77 22.55
C SER A 1000 -11.03 -39.68 21.96
N ARG A 1001 -11.61 -38.80 22.78
CA ARG A 1001 -12.36 -37.62 22.32
C ARG A 1001 -11.46 -36.65 21.57
N LEU A 1002 -10.27 -36.39 22.09
CA LEU A 1002 -9.26 -35.53 21.47
C LEU A 1002 -8.90 -36.04 20.07
N ALA A 1003 -8.45 -37.30 19.97
CA ALA A 1003 -8.05 -37.88 18.69
C ALA A 1003 -9.19 -37.86 17.65
N LYS A 1004 -10.43 -38.04 18.11
CA LYS A 1004 -11.62 -37.99 17.26
C LYS A 1004 -11.93 -36.58 16.76
N ALA A 1005 -11.87 -35.58 17.65
CA ALA A 1005 -12.10 -34.19 17.31
C ALA A 1005 -11.01 -33.63 16.38
N GLU A 1006 -9.74 -33.96 16.63
CA GLU A 1006 -8.61 -33.58 15.76
C GLU A 1006 -8.77 -34.14 14.35
N GLN A 1007 -9.09 -35.43 14.23
CA GLN A 1007 -9.32 -36.06 12.93
C GLN A 1007 -10.50 -35.42 12.19
N SER A 1008 -11.64 -35.26 12.87
CA SER A 1008 -12.85 -34.67 12.27
C SER A 1008 -12.65 -33.20 11.89
N PHE A 1009 -11.85 -32.45 12.65
CA PHE A 1009 -11.53 -31.07 12.32
C PHE A 1009 -10.82 -30.97 10.98
N VAL A 1010 -9.77 -31.77 10.75
CA VAL A 1010 -9.03 -31.77 9.48
C VAL A 1010 -9.92 -32.25 8.33
N ASP A 1011 -10.66 -33.35 8.53
CA ASP A 1011 -11.46 -33.97 7.48
C ASP A 1011 -12.65 -33.12 7.02
N LEU A 1012 -13.25 -32.35 7.93
CA LEU A 1012 -14.49 -31.60 7.64
C LEU A 1012 -14.26 -30.11 7.35
N PHE A 1013 -13.22 -29.48 7.93
CA PHE A 1013 -12.98 -28.04 7.72
C PHE A 1013 -12.09 -27.74 6.52
N TRP A 1014 -11.23 -28.65 6.07
CA TRP A 1014 -10.37 -28.36 4.91
C TRP A 1014 -11.19 -28.26 3.62
N CYS A 1015 -11.12 -27.12 2.93
CA CYS A 1015 -11.79 -26.89 1.66
C CYS A 1015 -10.80 -26.96 0.50
N ASP A 1016 -10.79 -28.05 -0.27
CA ASP A 1016 -9.88 -28.22 -1.42
C ASP A 1016 -10.11 -27.19 -2.54
N GLU A 1017 -11.35 -26.77 -2.78
CA GLU A 1017 -11.68 -25.79 -3.82
C GLU A 1017 -11.06 -24.41 -3.54
N ARG A 1018 -10.97 -24.04 -2.25
CA ARG A 1018 -10.42 -22.75 -1.82
C ARG A 1018 -8.95 -22.82 -1.38
N GLY A 1019 -8.52 -23.96 -0.85
CA GLY A 1019 -7.17 -24.15 -0.29
C GLY A 1019 -6.99 -23.56 1.11
N TRP A 1020 -8.06 -23.45 1.91
CA TRP A 1020 -8.02 -23.01 3.31
C TRP A 1020 -9.13 -23.67 4.14
N LEU A 1021 -9.09 -23.49 5.46
CA LEU A 1021 -10.12 -23.99 6.37
C LEU A 1021 -11.42 -23.20 6.20
N ALA A 1022 -12.55 -23.90 6.29
CA ALA A 1022 -13.86 -23.30 6.44
C ALA A 1022 -13.95 -22.47 7.71
N ASP A 1023 -14.72 -21.38 7.69
CA ASP A 1023 -14.97 -20.59 8.91
C ASP A 1023 -15.93 -21.32 9.86
N CYS A 1024 -16.94 -21.98 9.30
CA CYS A 1024 -17.99 -22.65 10.05
C CYS A 1024 -18.56 -23.83 9.26
N LEU A 1025 -18.93 -24.89 9.97
CA LEU A 1025 -19.85 -25.89 9.43
C LEU A 1025 -21.26 -25.52 9.89
N LEU A 1026 -22.04 -24.94 8.99
CA LEU A 1026 -23.39 -24.45 9.25
C LEU A 1026 -24.34 -25.62 9.49
N ALA A 1027 -24.91 -25.67 10.69
CA ALA A 1027 -25.78 -26.75 11.12
C ALA A 1027 -26.90 -26.21 12.01
N LYS A 1028 -28.05 -26.87 11.96
CA LYS A 1028 -29.16 -26.59 12.90
C LYS A 1028 -28.92 -27.35 14.22
N PRO A 1029 -29.57 -26.92 15.33
CA PRO A 1029 -29.51 -27.68 16.58
C PRO A 1029 -29.87 -29.15 16.38
N GLY A 1030 -28.95 -30.04 16.77
CA GLY A 1030 -29.11 -31.50 16.66
C GLY A 1030 -28.67 -32.13 15.33
N GLN A 1031 -28.26 -31.34 14.34
CA GLN A 1031 -27.64 -31.85 13.10
C GLN A 1031 -26.14 -32.11 13.33
N SER A 1032 -25.63 -33.26 12.87
CA SER A 1032 -24.20 -33.60 13.01
C SER A 1032 -23.32 -32.70 12.15
N ALA A 1033 -22.08 -32.48 12.58
CA ALA A 1033 -21.07 -31.77 11.79
C ALA A 1033 -20.76 -32.47 10.45
N ALA A 1034 -20.90 -33.80 10.38
CA ALA A 1034 -20.69 -34.57 9.15
C ALA A 1034 -21.75 -34.31 8.08
N GLU A 1035 -22.92 -33.78 8.47
CA GLU A 1035 -24.05 -33.45 7.58
C GLU A 1035 -24.20 -31.93 7.37
N ALA A 1036 -23.31 -31.13 7.95
CA ALA A 1036 -23.38 -29.68 7.95
C ALA A 1036 -23.02 -29.09 6.58
N THR A 1037 -23.48 -27.87 6.33
CA THR A 1037 -23.11 -27.11 5.12
C THR A 1037 -21.81 -26.35 5.37
N ILE A 1038 -20.82 -26.50 4.49
CA ILE A 1038 -19.52 -25.84 4.66
C ILE A 1038 -19.64 -24.36 4.31
N ASP A 1039 -19.25 -23.46 5.22
CA ASP A 1039 -18.98 -22.06 4.92
C ASP A 1039 -17.48 -21.85 4.67
N ALA A 1040 -17.10 -21.83 3.39
CA ALA A 1040 -15.72 -21.67 2.94
C ALA A 1040 -15.29 -20.19 2.77
N ASN A 1041 -16.10 -19.24 3.26
CA ASN A 1041 -15.75 -17.82 3.24
C ASN A 1041 -14.50 -17.57 4.10
N LEU A 1042 -13.52 -16.87 3.54
CA LEU A 1042 -12.25 -16.60 4.22
C LEU A 1042 -12.43 -15.53 5.31
N ARG A 1043 -12.39 -15.96 6.56
CA ARG A 1043 -12.48 -15.11 7.76
C ARG A 1043 -11.24 -15.26 8.63
N CYS A 1044 -10.97 -14.28 9.48
CA CYS A 1044 -9.78 -14.26 10.34
C CYS A 1044 -9.74 -15.39 11.39
N ASN A 1045 -10.88 -16.05 11.67
CA ASN A 1045 -10.99 -17.12 12.68
C ASN A 1045 -10.10 -18.33 12.39
N ILE A 1046 -9.77 -18.60 11.13
CA ILE A 1046 -8.85 -19.68 10.74
C ILE A 1046 -7.48 -19.54 11.41
N LEU A 1047 -7.08 -18.31 11.74
CA LEU A 1047 -5.80 -18.01 12.39
C LEU A 1047 -5.74 -18.58 13.80
N ILE A 1048 -6.87 -18.71 14.51
CA ILE A 1048 -6.91 -19.27 15.87
C ILE A 1048 -6.57 -20.77 15.85
N ALA A 1049 -7.02 -21.50 14.83
CA ALA A 1049 -6.67 -22.91 14.68
C ALA A 1049 -5.15 -23.10 14.48
N VAL A 1050 -4.51 -22.18 13.75
CA VAL A 1050 -3.05 -22.19 13.54
C VAL A 1050 -2.31 -21.71 14.79
N SER A 1051 -2.74 -20.59 15.40
CA SER A 1051 -2.06 -19.98 16.56
C SER A 1051 -2.14 -20.84 17.81
N LEU A 1052 -3.19 -21.66 17.97
CA LEU A 1052 -3.28 -22.65 19.06
C LEU A 1052 -2.58 -23.99 18.74
N GLY A 1053 -2.05 -24.15 17.52
CA GLY A 1053 -1.34 -25.35 17.08
C GLY A 1053 -2.24 -26.56 16.84
N VAL A 1054 -3.51 -26.35 16.50
CA VAL A 1054 -4.47 -27.42 16.16
C VAL A 1054 -4.20 -27.99 14.76
N VAL A 1055 -3.68 -27.15 13.86
CA VAL A 1055 -3.19 -27.56 12.54
C VAL A 1055 -1.73 -27.15 12.35
N SER A 1056 -1.00 -27.92 11.55
CA SER A 1056 0.43 -27.72 11.28
C SER A 1056 0.76 -27.80 9.79
N ASP A 1057 2.03 -27.57 9.46
CA ASP A 1057 2.62 -27.83 8.15
C ASP A 1057 1.89 -27.12 7.00
N LYS A 1058 1.53 -27.85 5.94
CA LYS A 1058 0.92 -27.30 4.74
C LYS A 1058 -0.42 -26.62 4.99
N ILE A 1059 -1.23 -27.16 5.91
CA ILE A 1059 -2.53 -26.56 6.25
C ILE A 1059 -2.29 -25.22 6.96
N ALA A 1060 -1.39 -25.18 7.95
CA ALA A 1060 -1.03 -23.94 8.64
C ALA A 1060 -0.52 -22.87 7.67
N ARG A 1061 0.45 -23.22 6.81
CA ARG A 1061 1.04 -22.31 5.81
C ARG A 1061 -0.01 -21.77 4.83
N ALA A 1062 -0.91 -22.63 4.34
CA ALA A 1062 -1.96 -22.22 3.40
C ALA A 1062 -2.94 -21.20 4.02
N ASN A 1063 -3.34 -21.41 5.28
CA ASN A 1063 -4.25 -20.49 5.97
C ASN A 1063 -3.59 -19.15 6.30
N VAL A 1064 -2.32 -19.15 6.72
CA VAL A 1064 -1.57 -17.91 6.97
C VAL A 1064 -1.35 -17.12 5.67
N ASP A 1065 -0.95 -17.78 4.59
CA ASP A 1065 -0.80 -17.13 3.28
C ASP A 1065 -2.13 -16.55 2.78
N ALA A 1066 -3.24 -17.29 2.92
CA ALA A 1066 -4.56 -16.79 2.56
C ALA A 1066 -4.92 -15.52 3.36
N ALA A 1067 -4.66 -15.51 4.67
CA ALA A 1067 -4.89 -14.34 5.51
C ALA A 1067 -4.00 -13.15 5.11
N ALA A 1068 -2.71 -13.38 4.88
CA ALA A 1068 -1.76 -12.36 4.41
C ALA A 1068 -2.23 -11.73 3.08
N ARG A 1069 -2.69 -12.57 2.14
CA ARG A 1069 -3.15 -12.12 0.81
C ARG A 1069 -4.50 -11.42 0.82
N HIS A 1070 -5.38 -11.63 1.80
CA HIS A 1070 -6.77 -11.17 1.69
C HIS A 1070 -7.29 -10.35 2.87
N LEU A 1071 -6.73 -10.54 4.07
CA LEU A 1071 -7.30 -10.04 5.30
C LEU A 1071 -6.44 -8.99 6.01
N VAL A 1072 -5.12 -9.14 5.97
CA VAL A 1072 -4.19 -8.32 6.76
C VAL A 1072 -4.13 -6.87 6.23
N ILE A 1073 -4.24 -5.91 7.15
CA ILE A 1073 -4.07 -4.46 6.93
C ILE A 1073 -3.16 -3.89 8.04
N PRO A 1074 -2.63 -2.65 7.92
CA PRO A 1074 -1.84 -2.05 8.98
C PRO A 1074 -2.57 -2.05 10.32
N GLY A 1075 -1.96 -2.68 11.34
CA GLY A 1075 -2.47 -2.74 12.71
C GLY A 1075 -3.66 -3.70 12.96
N ALA A 1076 -4.22 -4.37 11.94
CA ALA A 1076 -5.44 -5.19 12.12
C ALA A 1076 -5.62 -6.28 11.04
N VAL A 1077 -6.62 -7.14 11.23
CA VAL A 1077 -7.02 -8.17 10.24
C VAL A 1077 -8.51 -8.07 9.97
N ARG A 1078 -8.89 -7.98 8.69
CA ARG A 1078 -10.30 -7.98 8.25
C ARG A 1078 -11.02 -9.24 8.75
N SER A 1079 -12.24 -9.05 9.24
CA SER A 1079 -13.13 -10.12 9.70
C SER A 1079 -13.58 -11.04 8.56
N LEU A 1080 -13.66 -10.52 7.33
CA LEU A 1080 -14.04 -11.24 6.12
C LEU A 1080 -13.25 -10.72 4.91
N ALA A 1081 -12.82 -11.60 4.01
CA ALA A 1081 -12.14 -11.23 2.78
C ALA A 1081 -13.10 -10.59 1.77
N SER A 1082 -12.60 -9.64 0.98
CA SER A 1082 -13.32 -9.05 -0.16
C SER A 1082 -13.29 -9.97 -1.39
N LEU A 1083 -13.83 -11.18 -1.23
CA LEU A 1083 -13.93 -12.22 -2.26
C LEU A 1083 -15.39 -12.63 -2.45
N PRO A 1084 -15.79 -13.07 -3.66
CA PRO A 1084 -17.10 -13.67 -3.86
C PRO A 1084 -17.28 -14.88 -2.95
N ALA A 1085 -18.46 -15.06 -2.37
CA ALA A 1085 -18.79 -16.16 -1.48
C ALA A 1085 -19.10 -17.45 -2.25
N LEU A 1086 -18.62 -18.61 -1.79
CA LEU A 1086 -19.13 -19.92 -2.28
C LEU A 1086 -20.48 -20.24 -1.66
N THR A 1087 -20.62 -19.91 -0.38
CA THR A 1087 -21.86 -20.07 0.38
C THR A 1087 -22.43 -18.67 0.60
N PRO A 1088 -23.49 -18.28 -0.15
CA PRO A 1088 -24.05 -16.94 -0.06
C PRO A 1088 -24.54 -16.62 1.35
N HIS A 1089 -24.27 -15.40 1.82
CA HIS A 1089 -24.57 -14.98 3.19
C HIS A 1089 -25.57 -13.82 3.20
N GLU A 1090 -26.82 -14.10 3.56
CA GLU A 1090 -27.88 -13.09 3.63
C GLU A 1090 -27.91 -12.39 5.00
N VAL A 1091 -27.94 -11.06 4.98
CA VAL A 1091 -28.24 -10.21 6.15
C VAL A 1091 -29.57 -9.51 5.92
N ARG A 1092 -30.55 -9.77 6.80
CA ARG A 1092 -31.91 -9.23 6.69
C ARG A 1092 -32.31 -8.47 7.95
N HIS A 1093 -33.00 -7.35 7.76
CA HIS A 1093 -33.65 -6.59 8.82
C HIS A 1093 -35.09 -6.27 8.39
N ASP A 1094 -36.07 -6.57 9.24
CA ASP A 1094 -37.51 -6.39 8.95
C ASP A 1094 -37.97 -6.95 7.59
N GLY A 1095 -37.41 -8.10 7.21
CA GLY A 1095 -37.70 -8.79 5.94
C GLY A 1095 -36.97 -8.21 4.72
N GLN A 1096 -36.35 -7.03 4.84
CA GLN A 1096 -35.53 -6.43 3.79
C GLN A 1096 -34.13 -7.05 3.77
N LEU A 1097 -33.65 -7.42 2.58
CA LEU A 1097 -32.26 -7.83 2.35
C LEU A 1097 -31.37 -6.59 2.33
N LEU A 1098 -30.31 -6.57 3.15
CA LEU A 1098 -29.43 -5.42 3.33
C LEU A 1098 -28.14 -5.49 2.52
N ASN A 1099 -27.66 -6.69 2.18
CA ASN A 1099 -26.39 -6.92 1.48
C ASN A 1099 -26.57 -7.71 0.18
N ASP A 1100 -25.51 -7.79 -0.64
CA ASP A 1100 -25.40 -8.79 -1.72
C ASP A 1100 -24.89 -10.11 -1.13
N PRO A 1101 -25.70 -11.19 -1.10
CA PRO A 1101 -25.29 -12.45 -0.49
C PRO A 1101 -24.11 -13.12 -1.21
N ALA A 1102 -23.93 -12.87 -2.51
CA ALA A 1102 -22.80 -13.41 -3.26
C ALA A 1102 -21.49 -12.65 -2.99
N ASN A 1103 -21.58 -11.42 -2.47
CA ASN A 1103 -20.45 -10.57 -2.11
C ASN A 1103 -20.69 -9.93 -0.73
N PRO A 1104 -20.66 -10.72 0.36
CA PRO A 1104 -21.08 -10.27 1.68
C PRO A 1104 -20.09 -9.30 2.37
N TYR A 1105 -18.96 -8.99 1.73
CA TYR A 1105 -17.95 -8.08 2.26
C TYR A 1105 -18.49 -6.64 2.44
N TRP A 1106 -18.20 -6.05 3.60
CA TRP A 1106 -18.63 -4.73 4.01
C TRP A 1106 -17.50 -4.00 4.75
N GLY A 1107 -16.66 -3.29 4.00
CA GLY A 1107 -15.41 -2.69 4.49
C GLY A 1107 -15.55 -1.36 5.26
N ARG A 1108 -16.75 -0.79 5.40
CA ARG A 1108 -16.99 0.50 6.07
C ARG A 1108 -17.95 0.38 7.25
N TYR A 1109 -17.50 0.79 8.44
CA TYR A 1109 -18.31 0.80 9.66
C TYR A 1109 -18.82 2.21 10.00
N GLU A 1110 -19.88 2.61 9.30
CA GLU A 1110 -20.50 3.93 9.43
C GLU A 1110 -21.99 3.89 9.06
N GLY A 1111 -22.73 4.93 9.47
CA GLY A 1111 -24.19 4.98 9.33
C GLY A 1111 -24.93 4.48 10.56
N ASP A 1112 -26.24 4.30 10.43
CA ASP A 1112 -27.11 3.83 11.50
C ASP A 1112 -26.75 2.42 11.97
N GLU A 1113 -27.26 2.07 13.15
CA GLU A 1113 -26.92 0.83 13.82
C GLU A 1113 -27.37 -0.42 13.06
N ASP A 1114 -28.65 -0.52 12.76
CA ASP A 1114 -29.29 -1.77 12.37
C ASP A 1114 -29.13 -2.08 10.88
N THR A 1115 -29.07 -1.06 10.01
CA THR A 1115 -28.99 -1.28 8.56
C THR A 1115 -27.59 -1.15 7.98
N ARG A 1116 -26.64 -0.60 8.75
CA ARG A 1116 -25.26 -0.35 8.29
C ARG A 1116 -24.20 -0.93 9.22
N ARG A 1117 -24.13 -0.49 10.47
CA ARG A 1117 -23.04 -0.85 11.40
C ARG A 1117 -23.07 -2.31 11.83
N LYS A 1118 -24.21 -2.83 12.33
CA LYS A 1118 -24.34 -4.25 12.70
C LYS A 1118 -24.03 -5.19 11.52
N PRO A 1119 -24.58 -4.96 10.30
CA PRO A 1119 -24.18 -5.73 9.12
C PRO A 1119 -22.67 -5.67 8.81
N ALA A 1120 -22.01 -4.52 9.01
CA ALA A 1120 -20.59 -4.35 8.74
C ALA A 1120 -19.67 -4.95 9.81
N TYR A 1121 -20.11 -4.98 11.08
CA TYR A 1121 -19.29 -5.15 12.28
C TYR A 1121 -18.37 -6.39 12.28
N HIS A 1122 -18.76 -7.46 11.60
CA HIS A 1122 -17.95 -8.66 11.43
C HIS A 1122 -17.94 -9.17 9.97
N ASN A 1123 -18.26 -8.34 8.98
CA ASN A 1123 -18.29 -8.73 7.57
C ASN A 1123 -17.32 -7.93 6.71
N GLY A 1124 -16.28 -7.32 7.28
CA GLY A 1124 -15.26 -6.63 6.49
C GLY A 1124 -14.46 -5.61 7.27
N THR A 1125 -14.99 -5.12 8.38
CA THR A 1125 -14.24 -4.42 9.43
C THR A 1125 -13.01 -5.21 9.86
N ALA A 1126 -11.94 -4.51 10.19
CA ALA A 1126 -10.70 -5.13 10.63
C ALA A 1126 -10.53 -5.00 12.14
N TRP A 1127 -10.11 -6.09 12.77
CA TRP A 1127 -10.01 -6.23 14.22
C TRP A 1127 -8.55 -6.24 14.65
N THR A 1128 -8.20 -5.40 15.62
CA THR A 1128 -6.80 -5.17 16.03
C THR A 1128 -6.22 -6.37 16.77
N TRP A 1129 -7.02 -7.07 17.58
CA TRP A 1129 -6.57 -8.24 18.35
C TRP A 1129 -6.24 -9.47 17.48
N PHE A 1130 -6.66 -9.50 16.21
CA PHE A 1130 -6.30 -10.57 15.27
C PHE A 1130 -4.94 -10.39 14.59
N LEU A 1131 -4.38 -9.18 14.54
CA LEU A 1131 -3.04 -8.99 13.97
C LEU A 1131 -1.97 -9.74 14.78
N PRO A 1132 -1.94 -9.65 16.12
CA PRO A 1132 -1.06 -10.48 16.92
C PRO A 1132 -1.28 -11.98 16.68
N GLN A 1133 -2.55 -12.41 16.56
CA GLN A 1133 -2.88 -13.81 16.26
C GLN A 1133 -2.35 -14.26 14.90
N PHE A 1134 -2.39 -13.38 13.89
CA PHE A 1134 -1.75 -13.62 12.59
C PHE A 1134 -0.23 -13.77 12.74
N CYS A 1135 0.43 -12.90 13.49
CA CYS A 1135 1.87 -12.97 13.73
C CYS A 1135 2.28 -14.27 14.44
N GLU A 1136 1.53 -14.70 15.45
CA GLU A 1136 1.75 -16.01 16.10
C GLU A 1136 1.49 -17.17 15.14
N ALA A 1137 0.41 -17.12 14.36
CA ALA A 1137 0.11 -18.14 13.36
C ALA A 1137 1.22 -18.25 12.30
N LEU A 1138 1.80 -17.12 11.89
CA LEU A 1138 2.90 -17.04 10.92
C LEU A 1138 4.14 -17.79 11.43
N VAL A 1139 4.62 -17.48 12.65
CA VAL A 1139 5.79 -18.18 13.20
C VAL A 1139 5.52 -19.65 13.54
N ARG A 1140 4.26 -20.04 13.77
CA ARG A 1140 3.89 -21.46 13.94
C ARG A 1140 3.82 -22.22 12.63
N ALA A 1141 3.40 -21.56 11.54
CA ALA A 1141 3.33 -22.17 10.21
C ALA A 1141 4.72 -22.42 9.61
N TRP A 1142 5.70 -21.57 9.94
CA TRP A 1142 7.12 -21.71 9.59
C TRP A 1142 7.99 -21.77 10.85
N LEU A 1143 7.87 -22.88 11.57
CA LEU A 1143 8.53 -23.06 12.87
C LEU A 1143 10.06 -22.94 12.76
N ASN A 1144 10.65 -22.07 13.58
CA ASN A 1144 12.08 -21.76 13.65
C ASN A 1144 12.68 -21.13 12.37
N ASP A 1145 11.85 -20.59 11.47
CA ASP A 1145 12.34 -19.83 10.32
C ASP A 1145 12.58 -18.36 10.73
N PRO A 1146 13.83 -17.85 10.66
CA PRO A 1146 14.14 -16.48 11.10
C PRO A 1146 13.44 -15.42 10.23
N ASP A 1147 13.21 -15.69 8.95
CA ASP A 1147 12.57 -14.73 8.05
C ASP A 1147 11.07 -14.61 8.35
N ALA A 1148 10.45 -15.71 8.80
CA ALA A 1148 9.09 -15.70 9.34
C ALA A 1148 8.98 -14.85 10.61
N VAL A 1149 9.94 -14.98 11.54
CA VAL A 1149 9.99 -14.17 12.77
C VAL A 1149 10.15 -12.70 12.45
N GLU A 1150 11.06 -12.33 11.56
CA GLU A 1150 11.26 -10.94 11.14
C GLU A 1150 10.03 -10.36 10.42
N ALA A 1151 9.35 -11.13 9.57
CA ALA A 1151 8.10 -10.70 8.97
C ALA A 1151 6.99 -10.51 10.01
N ALA A 1152 6.84 -11.45 10.95
CA ALA A 1152 5.86 -11.35 12.03
C ALA A 1152 6.11 -10.12 12.92
N LYS A 1153 7.38 -9.78 13.19
CA LYS A 1153 7.77 -8.51 13.80
C LYS A 1153 7.36 -7.32 12.95
N GLY A 1154 7.76 -7.26 11.68
CA GLY A 1154 7.34 -6.17 10.79
C GLY A 1154 5.84 -5.91 10.85
N TYR A 1155 5.03 -6.97 10.73
CA TYR A 1155 3.57 -6.88 10.83
C TYR A 1155 3.10 -6.42 12.20
N LEU A 1156 3.59 -7.00 13.30
CA LEU A 1156 3.21 -6.59 14.66
C LEU A 1156 3.61 -5.13 14.95
N GLY A 1157 4.73 -4.67 14.39
CA GLY A 1157 5.25 -3.32 14.54
C GLY A 1157 4.30 -2.25 13.98
N SER A 1158 3.45 -2.61 13.02
CA SER A 1158 2.41 -1.70 12.48
C SER A 1158 1.39 -1.25 13.53
N VAL A 1159 1.26 -1.95 14.67
CA VAL A 1159 0.45 -1.52 15.82
C VAL A 1159 0.92 -0.17 16.37
N ALA A 1160 2.21 0.17 16.24
CA ALA A 1160 2.75 1.45 16.68
C ALA A 1160 2.06 2.64 16.00
N GLY A 1161 1.68 2.50 14.73
CA GLY A 1161 0.92 3.52 14.01
C GLY A 1161 -0.45 3.79 14.64
N LEU A 1162 -1.11 2.75 15.18
CA LEU A 1162 -2.39 2.89 15.88
C LEU A 1162 -2.22 3.56 17.25
N MET A 1163 -1.16 3.24 17.99
CA MET A 1163 -0.85 3.88 19.29
C MET A 1163 -0.47 5.36 19.15
N ASN A 1164 -0.05 5.75 17.94
CA ASN A 1164 0.27 7.10 17.53
C ASN A 1164 -0.88 7.80 16.76
N ASP A 1165 -2.12 7.31 16.83
CA ASP A 1165 -3.27 8.03 16.24
C ASP A 1165 -4.52 7.76 17.08
N GLY A 1166 -5.53 8.63 16.99
CA GLY A 1166 -6.73 8.48 17.82
C GLY A 1166 -6.42 8.62 19.32
N CYS A 1167 -6.64 7.56 20.12
CA CYS A 1167 -6.33 7.58 21.55
C CYS A 1167 -4.87 7.21 21.83
N LEU A 1168 -4.08 8.18 22.28
CA LEU A 1168 -2.64 8.02 22.43
C LEU A 1168 -2.24 6.92 23.41
N GLY A 1169 -1.25 6.13 23.00
CA GLY A 1169 -0.73 5.02 23.79
C GLY A 1169 -1.69 3.83 23.88
N GLN A 1170 -2.80 3.84 23.14
CA GLN A 1170 -3.82 2.79 23.17
C GLN A 1170 -4.01 2.17 21.79
N VAL A 1171 -4.65 1.00 21.75
CA VAL A 1171 -5.02 0.32 20.50
C VAL A 1171 -6.55 0.32 20.39
N PRO A 1172 -7.13 0.78 19.26
CA PRO A 1172 -8.57 0.80 19.08
C PRO A 1172 -9.14 -0.61 18.94
N GLU A 1173 -10.45 -0.72 19.05
CA GLU A 1173 -11.17 -1.98 18.86
C GLU A 1173 -11.09 -2.46 17.41
N LEU A 1174 -11.42 -1.58 16.47
CA LEU A 1174 -11.54 -1.95 15.06
C LEU A 1174 -11.23 -0.79 14.12
N LEU A 1175 -10.93 -1.14 12.87
CA LEU A 1175 -10.68 -0.22 11.75
C LEU A 1175 -11.68 -0.50 10.63
N ASP A 1176 -11.94 0.52 9.80
CA ASP A 1176 -12.54 0.29 8.49
C ASP A 1176 -11.68 -0.71 7.70
N GLY A 1177 -12.32 -1.72 7.12
CA GLY A 1177 -11.66 -2.70 6.27
C GLY A 1177 -11.05 -2.08 5.03
N ASP A 1178 -11.69 -1.06 4.45
CA ASP A 1178 -11.23 -0.37 3.24
C ASP A 1178 -10.31 0.83 3.54
N THR A 1179 -9.28 1.04 2.71
CA THR A 1179 -8.38 2.22 2.76
C THR A 1179 -9.21 3.50 2.80
N PRO A 1180 -8.98 4.45 3.74
CA PRO A 1180 -7.76 4.64 4.52
C PRO A 1180 -7.77 4.03 5.92
N HIS A 1181 -8.57 2.99 6.19
CA HIS A 1181 -8.56 2.25 7.47
C HIS A 1181 -8.79 3.12 8.71
N ARG A 1182 -9.81 3.98 8.69
CA ARG A 1182 -10.12 4.87 9.82
C ARG A 1182 -10.36 4.05 11.09
N GLN A 1183 -9.84 4.53 12.22
CA GLN A 1183 -10.18 3.98 13.54
C GLN A 1183 -11.67 4.15 13.83
N ARG A 1184 -12.28 3.10 14.39
CA ARG A 1184 -13.70 2.99 14.71
C ARG A 1184 -13.86 2.16 15.99
N GLY A 1185 -15.11 1.98 16.44
CA GLY A 1185 -15.37 1.28 17.71
C GLY A 1185 -14.78 2.04 18.89
N CYS A 1186 -14.45 1.33 19.97
CA CYS A 1186 -13.74 1.89 21.12
C CYS A 1186 -12.34 2.34 20.75
N ASP A 1187 -11.88 3.46 21.32
CA ASP A 1187 -10.55 4.01 21.01
C ASP A 1187 -9.43 3.27 21.75
N ALA A 1188 -9.76 2.70 22.92
CA ALA A 1188 -8.82 1.97 23.76
C ALA A 1188 -9.45 0.64 24.16
N GLN A 1189 -8.90 -0.47 23.68
CA GLN A 1189 -9.51 -1.77 23.81
C GLN A 1189 -8.53 -2.84 24.35
N ALA A 1190 -8.94 -3.52 25.42
CA ALA A 1190 -8.07 -4.35 26.25
C ALA A 1190 -7.48 -5.56 25.51
N TRP A 1191 -8.28 -6.30 24.74
CA TRP A 1191 -7.80 -7.47 23.99
C TRP A 1191 -6.79 -7.12 22.89
N GLY A 1192 -6.87 -5.94 22.27
CA GLY A 1192 -5.95 -5.51 21.21
C GLY A 1192 -4.58 -5.22 21.79
N VAL A 1193 -4.54 -4.44 22.88
CA VAL A 1193 -3.32 -4.17 23.65
C VAL A 1193 -2.73 -5.47 24.23
N SER A 1194 -3.56 -6.29 24.86
CA SER A 1194 -3.12 -7.54 25.50
C SER A 1194 -2.52 -8.53 24.52
N GLU A 1195 -3.20 -8.80 23.40
CA GLU A 1195 -2.71 -9.79 22.44
C GLU A 1195 -1.44 -9.28 21.74
N ALA A 1196 -1.34 -7.98 21.48
CA ALA A 1196 -0.10 -7.38 20.97
C ALA A 1196 1.05 -7.55 21.97
N LEU A 1197 0.83 -7.28 23.26
CA LEU A 1197 1.83 -7.48 24.33
C LEU A 1197 2.24 -8.95 24.45
N ARG A 1198 1.27 -9.87 24.43
CA ARG A 1198 1.49 -11.31 24.55
C ARG A 1198 2.36 -11.84 23.40
N VAL A 1199 2.04 -11.45 22.16
CA VAL A 1199 2.77 -11.91 20.98
C VAL A 1199 4.10 -11.19 20.84
N TRP A 1200 4.21 -9.94 21.30
CA TRP A 1200 5.50 -9.28 21.43
C TRP A 1200 6.47 -10.09 22.32
N HIS A 1201 6.03 -10.51 23.50
CA HIS A 1201 6.83 -11.39 24.37
C HIS A 1201 7.21 -12.71 23.68
N LEU A 1202 6.27 -13.33 22.95
CA LEU A 1202 6.55 -14.55 22.19
C LEU A 1202 7.65 -14.33 21.14
N LEU A 1203 7.58 -13.24 20.36
CA LEU A 1203 8.56 -12.94 19.32
C LEU A 1203 9.92 -12.52 19.91
N ASP A 1204 9.92 -11.87 21.07
CA ASP A 1204 11.15 -11.50 21.80
C ASP A 1204 11.85 -12.74 22.37
N GLU A 1205 11.11 -13.77 22.80
CA GLU A 1205 11.65 -15.06 23.26
C GLU A 1205 12.21 -15.93 22.12
N LEU A 1206 11.79 -15.71 20.88
CA LEU A 1206 12.25 -16.46 19.69
C LEU A 1206 13.53 -15.88 19.05
N ASN A 1207 13.97 -14.69 19.52
CA ASN A 1207 15.29 -14.12 19.22
C ASN A 1207 16.39 -14.83 20.01
#